data_AF-A0A5B9MTK6-F1
#
_entry.id   AF-A0A5B9MTK6-F1
#
_cell.length_a   1.000
_cell.length_b   1.000
_cell.length_c   1.000
_cell.angle_alpha   90.00
_cell.angle_beta   90.00
_cell.angle_gamma   90.00
#
_symmetry.space_group_name_H-M   'P 1'
#
loop_
_entity.id
_entity.type
_entity.pdbx_description
1 polymer ?
#
loop_
_entity_poly.entity_id
_entity_poly.type
_entity_poly.pdbx_seq_one_letter_code
_entity_poly.pdbx_strand_id
1 'polypeptide(L)'
;MSTPLPDRRHSPRAGRCTWPAAWLCMAASICLPTLLHAQSVCLPAPRLLTTMPMGGQAGTEFEVRITGQSLDGAEQLIFPDPSISATPKLNDDGTVVADTFLVRVDGNCPVGVYDARIMAGLGISSARAFSVSDVPELTQTKPGTSLETALEVPIGSIVNATLVDRSVNFYAFDAKQNQRVIVDCVAKGIDSKMNPVLVVADATGSDLIVERRGGIIDFTAPQDGRYYVKVHDLTFKGGPYYFFRLALTEATADAVATRLPATNSVNSFSWPPPDVDANPAADETELAAVDDDARGITLPCDVGGSFFPAADVDTYQFTAKKGETWWVEVASERLGRPTDPSVVVQRVIDDGKVVDVAELADIPSPVKRSSNGYSYDGPPYNAGSSDAMGKFEIKEDGTYRIRVTDLFGGTRNDPANRYRMIVRKASPDFALVGWALHMGLRNGDRNALSKPIALRGGAVMPLEIVVVRRDGFDGEIELFFDNLPEGVTATGLTIAAGQTRGIMLVSAAANAPRGLQLADLFGRATIDGQDVVRPCHWASMKWPVTNAKSEIPDPRLVDRIPVSVGGIEQAGLSIEAAEDKVWQVQAGGKLTIPLRLIRRGDFSGKSMALDTFGAGFEHNTRFDLSLTQDQSEAVLDLARLKTPPGNYTIAFYGGAVAKYARGDEKPKDIVDIYVSKPISIHVVPAEATK
;
A
#
# COMPACT_ATOMS: atom_id res chain seq x y z
N MET A 1 -39.37 -60.54 -0.96
CA MET A 1 -38.47 -61.64 -0.54
C MET A 1 -37.09 -61.05 -0.41
N SER A 2 -36.34 -61.08 0.68
CA SER A 2 -36.50 -61.59 2.05
C SER A 2 -35.18 -61.20 2.72
N THR A 3 -35.22 -60.30 3.68
CA THR A 3 -34.14 -60.06 4.69
C THR A 3 -34.01 -61.32 5.60
N PRO A 4 -33.02 -61.51 6.52
CA PRO A 4 -32.25 -60.49 7.29
C PRO A 4 -30.82 -60.89 7.85
N LEU A 5 -30.15 -59.92 8.52
CA LEU A 5 -29.43 -59.87 9.84
C LEU A 5 -28.75 -61.15 10.47
N PRO A 6 -27.88 -61.09 11.52
CA PRO A 6 -27.63 -59.97 12.46
C PRO A 6 -26.19 -59.71 12.98
N ASP A 7 -26.08 -58.54 13.61
CA ASP A 7 -25.17 -58.06 14.65
C ASP A 7 -25.23 -58.89 15.95
N ARG A 8 -24.10 -59.05 16.69
CA ARG A 8 -24.06 -59.04 18.17
C ARG A 8 -22.64 -59.12 18.78
N ARG A 9 -22.26 -58.01 19.40
CA ARG A 9 -21.49 -57.75 20.64
C ARG A 9 -21.02 -58.95 21.50
N HIS A 10 -19.80 -58.85 22.06
CA HIS A 10 -19.53 -59.05 23.50
C HIS A 10 -18.13 -58.50 23.91
N SER A 11 -18.08 -57.78 25.03
CA SER A 11 -16.94 -57.20 25.76
C SER A 11 -16.28 -58.21 26.74
N PRO A 12 -15.44 -57.80 27.72
CA PRO A 12 -14.02 -57.41 27.66
C PRO A 12 -13.12 -58.33 28.53
N ARG A 13 -11.78 -58.32 28.41
CA ARG A 13 -10.90 -58.87 29.47
C ARG A 13 -9.57 -58.11 29.60
N ALA A 14 -9.29 -57.76 30.85
CA ALA A 14 -8.05 -57.20 31.36
C ALA A 14 -6.97 -58.29 31.52
N GLY A 15 -5.71 -57.88 31.43
CA GLY A 15 -4.55 -58.66 31.84
C GLY A 15 -3.37 -57.74 32.14
N ARG A 16 -3.00 -57.63 33.43
CA ARG A 16 -1.75 -57.03 33.90
C ARG A 16 -0.62 -58.05 33.73
N CYS A 17 0.58 -57.59 33.35
CA CYS A 17 1.83 -58.27 33.66
C CYS A 17 2.99 -57.26 33.74
N THR A 18 3.92 -57.54 34.65
CA THR A 18 4.96 -56.68 35.24
C THR A 18 6.34 -56.82 34.57
N TRP A 19 7.06 -55.69 34.38
CA TRP A 19 8.52 -55.35 34.49
C TRP A 19 9.59 -56.37 34.01
N PRO A 20 10.78 -55.97 33.46
CA PRO A 20 11.63 -54.87 33.94
C PRO A 20 12.43 -54.06 32.88
N ALA A 21 13.15 -53.07 33.38
CA ALA A 21 14.06 -52.15 32.68
C ALA A 21 15.21 -52.84 31.93
N ALA A 22 15.50 -52.35 30.72
CA ALA A 22 16.81 -52.48 30.07
C ALA A 22 17.05 -51.25 29.18
N TRP A 23 18.26 -50.72 29.29
CA TRP A 23 18.74 -49.50 28.68
C TRP A 23 18.74 -49.55 27.15
N LEU A 24 18.31 -48.46 26.51
CA LEU A 24 18.72 -48.14 25.15
C LEU A 24 19.04 -46.64 25.08
N CYS A 25 20.33 -46.31 25.10
CA CYS A 25 20.85 -45.01 24.71
C CYS A 25 20.53 -44.78 23.24
N MET A 26 19.51 -43.98 22.93
CA MET A 26 19.32 -43.41 21.60
C MET A 26 19.71 -41.93 21.64
N ALA A 27 20.71 -41.61 20.83
CA ALA A 27 21.15 -40.25 20.55
C ALA A 27 19.96 -39.38 20.12
N ALA A 28 19.68 -38.36 20.92
CA ALA A 28 18.79 -37.28 20.54
C ALA A 28 19.49 -36.43 19.46
N SER A 29 19.32 -36.80 18.20
CA SER A 29 19.55 -35.88 17.09
C SER A 29 18.53 -34.75 17.20
N ILE A 30 18.99 -33.61 17.70
CA ILE A 30 18.30 -32.32 17.66
C ILE A 30 18.03 -32.00 16.18
N CYS A 31 16.87 -32.40 15.68
CA CYS A 31 16.32 -31.80 14.47
C CYS A 31 15.83 -30.41 14.83
N LEU A 32 16.72 -29.41 14.78
CA LEU A 32 16.29 -28.03 14.58
C LEU A 32 15.44 -28.03 13.30
N PRO A 33 14.20 -27.50 13.33
CA PRO A 33 13.50 -27.22 12.09
C PRO A 33 14.31 -26.17 11.35
N THR A 34 15.07 -26.58 10.34
CA THR A 34 15.52 -25.67 9.31
C THR A 34 14.26 -25.08 8.71
N LEU A 35 13.99 -23.82 9.03
CA LEU A 35 13.07 -22.99 8.26
C LEU A 35 13.60 -23.01 6.83
N LEU A 36 13.07 -23.91 6.01
CA LEU A 36 13.16 -23.88 4.56
C LEU A 36 12.47 -22.58 4.15
N HIS A 37 13.24 -21.49 4.17
CA HIS A 37 12.86 -20.25 3.54
C HIS A 37 12.69 -20.58 2.06
N ALA A 38 11.44 -20.67 1.61
CA ALA A 38 11.14 -20.70 0.19
C ALA A 38 11.81 -19.47 -0.42
N GLN A 39 12.87 -19.71 -1.17
CA GLN A 39 13.79 -18.68 -1.64
C GLN A 39 13.02 -17.80 -2.62
N SER A 40 12.89 -16.51 -2.31
CA SER A 40 12.37 -15.52 -3.26
C SER A 40 13.22 -15.60 -4.52
N VAL A 41 12.60 -15.94 -5.65
CA VAL A 41 13.27 -16.20 -6.92
C VAL A 41 13.49 -14.89 -7.68
N CYS A 42 13.98 -13.84 -7.01
CA CYS A 42 14.35 -12.54 -7.59
C CYS A 42 15.71 -12.09 -7.05
N LEU A 43 16.34 -11.09 -7.66
CA LEU A 43 17.54 -10.48 -7.08
C LEU A 43 17.26 -10.02 -5.64
N PRO A 44 18.23 -10.21 -4.71
CA PRO A 44 18.06 -9.70 -3.36
C PRO A 44 17.91 -8.18 -3.39
N ALA A 45 17.01 -7.69 -2.54
CA ALA A 45 16.76 -6.28 -2.30
C ALA A 45 16.70 -6.06 -0.78
N PRO A 46 17.29 -4.98 -0.24
CA PRO A 46 17.24 -4.68 1.19
C PRO A 46 15.80 -4.51 1.68
N ARG A 47 15.50 -5.05 2.86
CA ARG A 47 14.18 -4.94 3.48
C ARG A 47 14.29 -4.66 4.95
N LEU A 48 13.66 -3.58 5.39
CA LEU A 48 13.42 -3.30 6.79
C LEU A 48 12.10 -3.99 7.20
N LEU A 49 12.20 -4.94 8.13
CA LEU A 49 11.06 -5.74 8.59
C LEU A 49 10.47 -5.18 9.88
N THR A 50 11.30 -4.79 10.84
CA THR A 50 10.82 -4.20 12.10
C THR A 50 11.78 -3.12 12.56
N THR A 51 11.25 -2.14 13.27
CA THR A 51 11.96 -1.38 14.30
C THR A 51 11.47 -1.88 15.67
N MET A 52 12.09 -1.53 16.79
CA MET A 52 11.54 -1.70 18.13
C MET A 52 12.25 -0.70 19.04
N PRO A 53 11.55 0.28 19.62
CA PRO A 53 10.11 0.54 19.47
C PRO A 53 9.67 0.91 18.04
N MET A 54 8.36 0.92 17.80
CA MET A 54 7.76 1.26 16.49
C MET A 54 7.54 2.77 16.32
N GLY A 55 8.09 3.55 17.25
CA GLY A 55 7.80 4.96 17.41
C GLY A 55 8.36 5.50 18.71
N GLY A 56 8.12 6.78 18.96
CA GLY A 56 8.48 7.41 20.21
C GLY A 56 7.93 8.83 20.35
N GLN A 57 8.14 9.40 21.53
CA GLN A 57 7.66 10.72 21.89
C GLN A 57 8.51 11.82 21.25
N ALA A 58 7.88 12.86 20.72
CA ALA A 58 8.55 14.07 20.27
C ALA A 58 9.39 14.70 21.39
N GLY A 59 10.60 15.15 21.07
CA GLY A 59 11.54 15.74 22.02
C GLY A 59 12.39 14.73 22.80
N THR A 60 12.39 13.46 22.39
CA THR A 60 13.14 12.40 23.08
C THR A 60 14.19 11.73 22.18
N GLU A 61 15.16 11.08 22.81
CA GLU A 61 16.14 10.21 22.16
C GLU A 61 16.12 8.84 22.84
N PHE A 62 16.09 7.78 22.04
CA PHE A 62 15.98 6.41 22.54
C PHE A 62 16.61 5.40 21.57
N GLU A 63 16.88 4.21 22.09
CA GLU A 63 17.43 3.11 21.29
C GLU A 63 16.33 2.44 20.46
N VAL A 64 16.60 2.27 19.17
CA VAL A 64 15.76 1.53 18.24
C VAL A 64 16.56 0.35 17.68
N ARG A 65 16.03 -0.85 17.86
CA ARG A 65 16.57 -2.07 17.26
C ARG A 65 15.82 -2.44 15.99
N ILE A 66 16.53 -2.77 14.93
CA ILE A 66 15.93 -3.17 13.65
C ILE A 66 16.05 -4.67 13.38
N THR A 67 15.20 -5.17 12.49
CA THR A 67 15.41 -6.46 11.83
C THR A 67 15.18 -6.32 10.33
N GLY A 68 15.85 -7.14 9.52
CA GLY A 68 15.71 -7.05 8.08
C GLY A 68 16.27 -8.22 7.28
N GLN A 69 16.22 -8.08 5.96
CA GLN A 69 16.79 -9.00 4.99
C GLN A 69 17.71 -8.24 4.03
N SER A 70 18.83 -8.87 3.64
CA SER A 70 19.81 -8.28 2.70
C SER A 70 20.32 -6.90 3.16
N LEU A 71 20.63 -6.78 4.45
CA LEU A 71 21.06 -5.53 5.10
C LEU A 71 22.58 -5.39 5.25
N ASP A 72 23.40 -6.24 4.64
CA ASP A 72 24.85 -6.15 4.82
C ASP A 72 25.39 -4.84 4.24
N GLY A 73 26.33 -4.23 4.97
CA GLY A 73 26.75 -2.85 4.73
C GLY A 73 25.65 -1.84 5.06
N ALA A 74 24.71 -2.18 5.95
CA ALA A 74 23.77 -1.22 6.52
C ALA A 74 24.51 -0.28 7.46
N GLU A 75 24.47 1.01 7.14
CA GLU A 75 25.22 2.03 7.86
C GLU A 75 24.30 3.07 8.48
N GLN A 76 23.10 3.27 7.90
CA GLN A 76 22.25 4.42 8.19
C GLN A 76 20.78 4.02 8.21
N LEU A 77 20.15 4.21 9.36
CA LEU A 77 18.70 4.27 9.50
C LEU A 77 18.26 5.68 9.09
N ILE A 78 17.31 5.76 8.15
CA ILE A 78 16.94 6.97 7.44
C ILE A 78 15.45 7.20 7.62
N PHE A 79 15.13 8.44 7.97
CA PHE A 79 13.79 8.99 8.01
C PHE A 79 13.71 10.11 6.98
N PRO A 80 12.69 10.13 6.10
CA PRO A 80 12.54 11.20 5.12
C PRO A 80 12.28 12.58 5.76
N ASP A 81 11.62 12.61 6.92
CA ASP A 81 11.39 13.83 7.68
C ASP A 81 12.64 14.20 8.51
N PRO A 82 13.22 15.39 8.33
CA PRO A 82 14.45 15.79 9.00
C PRO A 82 14.31 16.01 10.52
N SER A 83 13.09 16.11 11.05
CA SER A 83 12.85 16.20 12.51
C SER A 83 13.07 14.85 13.22
N ILE A 84 13.30 13.77 12.47
CA ILE A 84 13.69 12.47 12.99
C ILE A 84 15.07 12.12 12.44
N SER A 85 16.02 11.85 13.34
CA SER A 85 17.39 11.49 12.97
C SER A 85 17.84 10.23 13.69
N ALA A 86 18.81 9.53 13.11
CA ALA A 86 19.36 8.32 13.70
C ALA A 86 20.87 8.25 13.55
N THR A 87 21.54 7.72 14.57
CA THR A 87 22.96 7.41 14.55
C THR A 87 23.18 5.96 14.99
N PRO A 88 24.20 5.26 14.48
CA PRO A 88 24.52 3.92 14.98
C PRO A 88 24.82 3.95 16.48
N LYS A 89 24.24 3.03 17.24
CA LYS A 89 24.57 2.88 18.66
C LYS A 89 26.00 2.36 18.78
N LEU A 90 26.79 2.97 19.68
CA LEU A 90 28.13 2.51 20.01
C LEU A 90 28.16 1.84 21.39
N ASN A 91 28.98 0.81 21.53
CA ASN A 91 29.42 0.27 22.83
C ASN A 91 30.42 1.23 23.49
N ASP A 92 30.74 0.97 24.77
CA ASP A 92 31.72 1.74 25.55
C ASP A 92 33.12 1.79 24.90
N ASP A 93 33.47 0.80 24.07
CA ASP A 93 34.74 0.72 23.33
C ASP A 93 34.71 1.40 21.95
N GLY A 94 33.59 2.04 21.59
CA GLY A 94 33.40 2.72 20.31
C GLY A 94 33.00 1.79 19.14
N THR A 95 32.79 0.50 19.39
CA THR A 95 32.30 -0.43 18.36
C THR A 95 30.79 -0.29 18.14
N VAL A 96 30.34 -0.42 16.88
CA VAL A 96 28.91 -0.35 16.54
C VAL A 96 28.16 -1.56 17.10
N VAL A 97 27.07 -1.30 17.81
CA VAL A 97 26.09 -2.32 18.20
C VAL A 97 25.27 -2.65 16.97
N ALA A 98 25.42 -3.89 16.47
CA ALA A 98 24.71 -4.35 15.29
C ALA A 98 23.20 -4.13 15.40
N ASP A 99 22.59 -3.70 14.29
CA ASP A 99 21.15 -3.49 14.13
C ASP A 99 20.52 -2.55 15.17
N THR A 100 21.30 -1.68 15.81
CA THR A 100 20.81 -0.78 16.87
C THR A 100 21.23 0.66 16.60
N PHE A 101 20.27 1.57 16.72
CA PHE A 101 20.44 3.00 16.44
C PHE A 101 19.94 3.83 17.62
N LEU A 102 20.59 4.94 17.90
CA LEU A 102 20.02 6.01 18.71
C LEU A 102 19.18 6.89 17.78
N VAL A 103 17.87 6.91 18.01
CA VAL A 103 16.91 7.71 17.25
C VAL A 103 16.50 8.90 18.09
N ARG A 104 16.61 10.10 17.52
CA ARG A 104 16.17 11.35 18.10
C ARG A 104 14.98 11.87 17.32
N VAL A 105 13.92 12.22 18.05
CA VAL A 105 12.73 12.90 17.53
C VAL A 105 12.74 14.31 18.10
N ASP A 106 12.80 15.33 17.24
CA ASP A 106 12.78 16.72 17.69
C ASP A 106 11.44 17.10 18.31
N GLY A 107 11.45 18.06 19.25
CA GLY A 107 10.26 18.44 20.03
C GLY A 107 9.15 19.11 19.22
N ASN A 108 9.44 19.57 18.01
CA ASN A 108 8.49 20.15 17.06
C ASN A 108 8.05 19.16 15.97
N CYS A 109 8.52 17.91 16.02
CA CYS A 109 8.07 16.85 15.11
C CYS A 109 6.56 16.64 15.28
N PRO A 110 5.74 16.78 14.22
CA PRO A 110 4.31 16.54 14.31
C PRO A 110 3.97 15.10 14.75
N VAL A 111 2.87 14.96 15.49
CA VAL A 111 2.29 13.65 15.77
C VAL A 111 1.82 13.02 14.46
N GLY A 112 2.25 11.80 14.17
CA GLY A 112 2.00 11.20 12.86
C GLY A 112 2.68 9.85 12.66
N VAL A 113 2.52 9.30 11.45
CA VAL A 113 3.25 8.10 11.01
C VAL A 113 4.21 8.48 9.89
N TYR A 114 5.46 8.14 10.08
CA TYR A 114 6.59 8.35 9.19
C TYR A 114 7.10 7.02 8.65
N ASP A 115 8.03 7.07 7.69
CA ASP A 115 8.70 5.89 7.17
C ASP A 115 10.14 5.80 7.65
N ALA A 116 10.51 4.64 8.21
CA ALA A 116 11.90 4.27 8.45
C ALA A 116 12.42 3.41 7.29
N ARG A 117 13.68 3.61 6.91
CA ARG A 117 14.40 2.85 5.88
C ARG A 117 15.85 2.66 6.26
N ILE A 118 16.50 1.65 5.71
CA ILE A 118 17.94 1.41 5.94
C ILE A 118 18.68 1.45 4.60
N MET A 119 19.77 2.22 4.52
CA MET A 119 20.67 2.20 3.37
C MET A 119 21.71 1.09 3.55
N ALA A 120 21.62 0.05 2.73
CA ALA A 120 22.51 -1.11 2.73
C ALA A 120 23.42 -1.13 1.50
N GLY A 121 24.30 -2.14 1.37
CA GLY A 121 25.21 -2.26 0.22
C GLY A 121 24.49 -2.30 -1.14
N LEU A 122 23.36 -3.00 -1.20
CA LEU A 122 22.49 -3.14 -2.39
C LEU A 122 21.57 -1.94 -2.64
N GLY A 123 21.62 -0.90 -1.81
CA GLY A 123 20.78 0.29 -1.91
C GLY A 123 19.81 0.45 -0.74
N ILE A 124 18.79 1.27 -0.92
CA ILE A 124 17.77 1.58 0.10
C ILE A 124 16.79 0.41 0.29
N SER A 125 16.31 0.23 1.52
CA SER A 125 15.30 -0.79 1.83
C SER A 125 13.86 -0.40 1.48
N SER A 126 12.97 -1.39 1.52
CA SER A 126 11.54 -1.16 1.74
C SER A 126 11.30 -0.32 3.01
N ALA A 127 10.16 0.37 3.07
CA ALA A 127 9.76 1.15 4.24
C ALA A 127 9.24 0.27 5.38
N ARG A 128 9.32 0.79 6.61
CA ARG A 128 8.55 0.36 7.77
C ARG A 128 7.98 1.58 8.46
N ALA A 129 6.71 1.55 8.83
CA ALA A 129 6.08 2.65 9.56
C ALA A 129 6.80 2.90 10.91
N PHE A 130 6.94 4.17 11.26
CA PHE A 130 7.49 4.66 12.52
C PHE A 130 6.61 5.80 13.02
N SER A 131 6.06 5.69 14.23
CA SER A 131 5.06 6.65 14.71
C SER A 131 5.66 7.65 15.69
N VAL A 132 5.26 8.91 15.60
CA VAL A 132 5.59 9.94 16.59
C VAL A 132 4.35 10.28 17.40
N SER A 133 4.50 10.42 18.71
CA SER A 133 3.46 10.90 19.62
C SER A 133 3.93 12.09 20.45
N ASP A 134 3.00 12.73 21.16
CA ASP A 134 3.24 13.81 22.11
C ASP A 134 3.16 13.35 23.58
N VAL A 135 2.90 12.05 23.81
CA VAL A 135 2.73 11.45 25.14
C VAL A 135 3.88 10.51 25.50
N PRO A 136 4.13 10.24 26.81
CA PRO A 136 5.14 9.27 27.23
C PRO A 136 4.93 7.88 26.62
N GLU A 137 6.02 7.25 26.19
CA GLU A 137 6.00 5.90 25.62
C GLU A 137 6.77 4.89 26.47
N LEU A 138 6.17 3.72 26.62
CA LEU A 138 6.75 2.54 27.24
C LEU A 138 7.14 1.54 26.16
N THR A 139 8.24 0.82 26.35
CA THR A 139 8.59 -0.34 25.50
C THR A 139 8.53 -1.61 26.32
N GLN A 140 7.66 -2.54 25.91
CA GLN A 140 7.56 -3.83 26.56
C GLN A 140 8.80 -4.69 26.25
N THR A 141 9.64 -4.92 27.26
CA THR A 141 10.81 -5.79 27.14
C THR A 141 10.49 -7.26 27.45
N LYS A 142 9.44 -7.53 28.22
CA LYS A 142 8.94 -8.87 28.55
C LYS A 142 7.41 -8.92 28.42
N PRO A 143 6.84 -9.91 27.71
CA PRO A 143 5.39 -10.06 27.60
C PRO A 143 4.74 -10.37 28.95
N GLY A 144 3.74 -9.58 29.34
CA GLY A 144 2.87 -9.87 30.49
C GLY A 144 1.71 -10.76 30.04
N THR A 145 1.79 -12.08 30.26
CA THR A 145 0.81 -13.04 29.73
C THR A 145 -0.16 -13.58 30.79
N SER A 146 -0.24 -12.90 31.93
CA SER A 146 -1.19 -13.16 33.01
C SER A 146 -1.50 -11.87 33.78
N LEU A 147 -2.49 -11.89 34.68
CA LEU A 147 -2.82 -10.73 35.53
C LEU A 147 -1.65 -10.34 36.44
N GLU A 148 -0.91 -11.33 36.95
CA GLU A 148 0.23 -11.14 37.87
C GLU A 148 1.46 -10.57 37.18
N THR A 149 1.57 -10.78 35.87
CA THR A 149 2.70 -10.34 35.04
C THR A 149 2.34 -9.15 34.14
N ALA A 150 1.13 -8.59 34.30
CA ALA A 150 0.65 -7.48 33.52
C ALA A 150 1.60 -6.28 33.61
N LEU A 151 1.85 -5.61 32.48
CA LEU A 151 2.64 -4.38 32.47
C LEU A 151 1.78 -3.23 33.02
N GLU A 152 2.28 -2.49 33.99
CA GLU A 152 1.62 -1.27 34.48
C GLU A 152 1.70 -0.18 33.40
N VAL A 153 0.55 0.40 33.06
CA VAL A 153 0.41 1.43 32.02
C VAL A 153 -0.31 2.64 32.60
N PRO A 154 0.39 3.78 32.77
CA PRO A 154 -0.26 5.03 33.13
C PRO A 154 -1.29 5.45 32.09
N ILE A 155 -2.45 5.94 32.53
CA ILE A 155 -3.37 6.66 31.63
C ILE A 155 -2.64 7.91 31.10
N GLY A 156 -2.79 8.19 29.81
CA GLY A 156 -2.04 9.23 29.09
C GLY A 156 -0.69 8.74 28.53
N SER A 157 -0.54 7.44 28.26
CA SER A 157 0.70 6.87 27.70
C SER A 157 0.45 5.86 26.58
N ILE A 158 1.52 5.54 25.84
CA ILE A 158 1.51 4.54 24.76
C ILE A 158 2.50 3.42 25.08
N VAL A 159 2.13 2.17 24.80
CA VAL A 159 3.01 1.00 24.90
C VAL A 159 3.38 0.49 23.51
N ASN A 160 4.68 0.38 23.23
CA ASN A 160 5.24 -0.37 22.11
C ASN A 160 5.46 -1.82 22.53
N ALA A 161 4.82 -2.77 21.84
CA ALA A 161 4.89 -4.18 22.22
C ALA A 161 4.82 -5.12 21.02
N THR A 162 5.15 -6.40 21.27
CA THR A 162 4.92 -7.53 20.37
C THR A 162 4.04 -8.58 21.06
N LEU A 163 3.22 -9.26 20.27
CA LEU A 163 2.47 -10.43 20.72
C LEU A 163 3.34 -11.69 20.69
N VAL A 164 3.12 -12.54 21.70
CA VAL A 164 3.58 -13.92 21.70
C VAL A 164 2.56 -14.79 20.98
N ASP A 165 3.02 -15.81 20.24
CA ASP A 165 2.13 -16.76 19.58
C ASP A 165 1.22 -17.48 20.58
N ARG A 166 -0.07 -17.62 20.24
CA ARG A 166 -1.11 -18.24 21.08
C ARG A 166 -1.25 -17.62 22.48
N SER A 167 -0.99 -16.33 22.60
CA SER A 167 -1.01 -15.62 23.88
C SER A 167 -1.95 -14.42 23.89
N VAL A 168 -2.26 -13.97 25.10
CA VAL A 168 -2.89 -12.69 25.41
C VAL A 168 -1.88 -11.88 26.22
N ASN A 169 -1.67 -10.62 25.84
CA ASN A 169 -0.88 -9.69 26.65
C ASN A 169 -1.82 -8.90 27.58
N PHE A 170 -1.41 -8.70 28.83
CA PHE A 170 -2.15 -8.03 29.88
C PHE A 170 -1.44 -6.73 30.26
N TYR A 171 -2.22 -5.66 30.37
CA TYR A 171 -1.77 -4.34 30.77
C TYR A 171 -2.66 -3.86 31.92
N ALA A 172 -2.07 -3.45 33.04
CA ALA A 172 -2.81 -2.99 34.21
C ALA A 172 -2.84 -1.46 34.25
N PHE A 173 -3.98 -0.89 34.62
CA PHE A 173 -4.12 0.54 34.88
C PHE A 173 -5.11 0.78 36.03
N ASP A 174 -4.93 1.87 36.76
CA ASP A 174 -5.85 2.29 37.82
C ASP A 174 -6.69 3.47 37.31
N ALA A 175 -8.00 3.42 37.56
CA ALA A 175 -8.95 4.46 37.14
C ALA A 175 -9.89 4.84 38.28
N LYS A 176 -10.34 6.11 38.26
CA LYS A 176 -11.33 6.66 39.19
C LYS A 176 -12.75 6.42 38.69
N GLN A 177 -13.72 6.33 39.59
CA GLN A 177 -15.13 6.26 39.21
C GLN A 177 -15.50 7.42 38.27
N ASN A 178 -16.20 7.11 37.18
CA ASN A 178 -16.60 8.02 36.11
C ASN A 178 -15.43 8.59 35.27
N GLN A 179 -14.19 8.15 35.49
CA GLN A 179 -13.09 8.49 34.60
C GLN A 179 -13.26 7.76 33.27
N ARG A 180 -13.27 8.52 32.18
CA ARG A 180 -13.40 8.01 30.82
C ARG A 180 -12.03 7.81 30.19
N VAL A 181 -11.77 6.59 29.74
CA VAL A 181 -10.50 6.14 29.16
C VAL A 181 -10.78 5.55 27.78
N ILE A 182 -10.15 6.12 26.77
CA ILE A 182 -10.13 5.60 25.40
C ILE A 182 -8.95 4.65 25.27
N VAL A 183 -9.24 3.43 24.84
CA VAL A 183 -8.25 2.38 24.57
C VAL A 183 -8.17 2.15 23.08
N ASP A 184 -7.04 2.50 22.46
CA ASP A 184 -6.77 2.28 21.04
C ASP A 184 -5.54 1.39 20.86
N CYS A 185 -5.62 0.47 19.91
CA CYS A 185 -4.51 -0.42 19.55
C CYS A 185 -4.25 -0.34 18.06
N VAL A 186 -3.17 0.37 17.71
CA VAL A 186 -2.75 0.49 16.32
C VAL A 186 -1.78 -0.62 15.99
N ALA A 187 -2.20 -1.46 15.05
CA ALA A 187 -1.42 -2.56 14.50
C ALA A 187 -1.34 -2.44 12.97
N LYS A 188 -2.44 -2.66 12.26
CA LYS A 188 -2.49 -2.58 10.79
C LYS A 188 -2.01 -1.23 10.24
N GLY A 189 -2.35 -0.15 10.95
CA GLY A 189 -1.98 1.21 10.62
C GLY A 189 -0.48 1.48 10.71
N ILE A 190 0.30 0.62 11.36
CA ILE A 190 1.76 0.72 11.47
C ILE A 190 2.47 -0.48 10.83
N ASP A 191 1.85 -1.10 9.84
CA ASP A 191 2.36 -2.26 9.11
C ASP A 191 2.45 -3.58 9.90
N SER A 192 1.81 -3.72 11.05
CA SER A 192 1.77 -5.01 11.75
C SER A 192 0.90 -6.03 11.02
N LYS A 193 1.27 -7.32 11.12
CA LYS A 193 0.43 -8.44 10.65
C LYS A 193 -0.75 -8.75 11.58
N MET A 194 -0.82 -8.10 12.74
CA MET A 194 -1.83 -8.33 13.76
C MET A 194 -3.20 -7.76 13.37
N ASN A 195 -4.25 -8.54 13.64
CA ASN A 195 -5.64 -8.09 13.70
C ASN A 195 -6.02 -7.93 15.17
N PRO A 196 -5.98 -6.72 15.74
CA PRO A 196 -6.09 -6.53 17.18
C PRO A 196 -7.50 -6.82 17.69
N VAL A 197 -7.58 -7.53 18.81
CA VAL A 197 -8.74 -7.65 19.68
C VAL A 197 -8.40 -7.01 21.01
N LEU A 198 -9.27 -6.10 21.46
CA LEU A 198 -9.15 -5.41 22.73
C LEU A 198 -10.24 -5.89 23.68
N VAL A 199 -9.85 -6.03 24.95
CA VAL A 199 -10.78 -6.29 26.05
C VAL A 199 -10.40 -5.41 27.23
N VAL A 200 -11.36 -4.68 27.80
CA VAL A 200 -11.22 -4.09 29.13
C VAL A 200 -11.84 -5.04 30.14
N ALA A 201 -11.12 -5.36 31.20
CA ALA A 201 -11.51 -6.29 32.25
C ALA A 201 -11.38 -5.68 33.65
N ASP A 202 -12.15 -6.20 34.61
CA ASP A 202 -12.10 -5.79 36.02
C ASP A 202 -10.86 -6.33 36.76
N ALA A 203 -10.73 -6.00 38.04
CA ALA A 203 -9.61 -6.42 38.89
C ALA A 203 -9.46 -7.94 39.04
N THR A 204 -10.51 -8.74 38.76
CA THR A 204 -10.45 -10.22 38.78
C THR A 204 -10.09 -10.80 37.41
N GLY A 205 -9.97 -9.96 36.39
CA GLY A 205 -9.78 -10.35 35.00
C GLY A 205 -11.07 -10.73 34.29
N SER A 206 -12.25 -10.39 34.82
CA SER A 206 -13.53 -10.62 34.13
C SER A 206 -13.75 -9.56 33.06
N ASP A 207 -14.13 -9.98 31.85
CA ASP A 207 -14.31 -9.08 30.70
C ASP A 207 -15.51 -8.14 30.93
N LEU A 208 -15.29 -6.84 30.72
CA LEU A 208 -16.32 -5.80 30.81
C LEU A 208 -16.76 -5.32 29.42
N ILE A 209 -15.81 -5.02 28.53
CA ILE A 209 -16.04 -4.53 27.18
C ILE A 209 -15.06 -5.21 26.21
N VAL A 210 -15.53 -5.56 25.01
CA VAL A 210 -14.75 -6.27 23.99
C VAL A 210 -14.93 -5.60 22.63
N GLU A 211 -13.84 -5.31 21.92
CA GLU A 211 -13.84 -4.85 20.53
C GLU A 211 -12.97 -5.77 19.65
N ARG A 212 -13.54 -6.30 18.57
CA ARG A 212 -12.96 -7.39 17.74
C ARG A 212 -12.72 -7.01 16.28
N ARG A 213 -13.20 -5.85 15.86
CA ARG A 213 -13.17 -5.35 14.48
C ARG A 213 -12.02 -4.37 14.26
N GLY A 214 -11.17 -4.19 15.27
CA GLY A 214 -10.04 -3.25 15.23
C GLY A 214 -10.44 -1.80 15.47
N GLY A 215 -11.60 -1.56 16.07
CA GLY A 215 -12.00 -0.25 16.60
C GLY A 215 -11.32 0.07 17.93
N ILE A 216 -11.84 1.10 18.61
CA ILE A 216 -11.41 1.52 19.95
C ILE A 216 -12.39 1.00 21.02
N ILE A 217 -11.95 0.97 22.27
CA ILE A 217 -12.87 0.85 23.41
C ILE A 217 -12.98 2.22 24.10
N ASP A 218 -14.20 2.71 24.24
CA ASP A 218 -14.54 3.88 25.06
C ASP A 218 -15.07 3.39 26.42
N PHE A 219 -14.22 3.44 27.45
CA PHE A 219 -14.49 2.86 28.76
C PHE A 219 -14.70 3.95 29.81
N THR A 220 -15.84 3.94 30.50
CA THR A 220 -16.04 4.73 31.71
C THR A 220 -15.96 3.84 32.93
N ALA A 221 -15.00 4.11 33.83
CA ALA A 221 -14.76 3.28 34.99
C ALA A 221 -15.96 3.32 35.96
N PRO A 222 -16.57 2.16 36.30
CA PRO A 222 -17.77 2.13 37.16
C PRO A 222 -17.48 2.45 38.62
N GLN A 223 -16.24 2.25 39.06
CA GLN A 223 -15.78 2.51 40.43
C GLN A 223 -14.27 2.77 40.44
N ASP A 224 -13.77 3.38 41.52
CA ASP A 224 -12.33 3.45 41.78
C ASP A 224 -11.74 2.04 41.85
N GLY A 225 -10.66 1.79 41.11
CA GLY A 225 -9.95 0.53 41.23
C GLY A 225 -9.03 0.21 40.07
N ARG A 226 -8.53 -1.04 40.12
CA ARG A 226 -7.66 -1.62 39.12
C ARG A 226 -8.46 -2.27 38.00
N TYR A 227 -8.00 -2.03 36.77
CA TYR A 227 -8.55 -2.61 35.55
C TYR A 227 -7.42 -3.16 34.69
N TYR A 228 -7.78 -3.98 33.71
CA TYR A 228 -6.84 -4.56 32.78
C TYR A 228 -7.28 -4.35 31.34
N VAL A 229 -6.33 -4.04 30.46
CA VAL A 229 -6.50 -4.22 29.01
C VAL A 229 -5.88 -5.55 28.62
N LYS A 230 -6.65 -6.40 27.95
CA LYS A 230 -6.16 -7.61 27.30
C LYS A 230 -6.04 -7.36 25.81
N VAL A 231 -4.91 -7.73 25.24
CA VAL A 231 -4.58 -7.54 23.83
C VAL A 231 -4.17 -8.87 23.22
N HIS A 232 -4.83 -9.28 22.13
CA HIS A 232 -4.44 -10.45 21.36
C HIS A 232 -4.80 -10.28 19.88
N ASP A 233 -4.21 -11.12 19.02
CA ASP A 233 -4.62 -11.22 17.62
C ASP A 233 -5.95 -11.98 17.52
N LEU A 234 -6.80 -11.62 16.55
CA LEU A 234 -8.10 -12.26 16.30
C LEU A 234 -8.03 -13.79 16.18
N THR A 235 -6.92 -14.30 15.66
CA THR A 235 -6.64 -15.73 15.50
C THR A 235 -5.53 -16.22 16.43
N PHE A 236 -5.19 -15.44 17.46
CA PHE A 236 -4.14 -15.70 18.44
C PHE A 236 -2.76 -15.94 17.82
N LYS A 237 -2.48 -15.34 16.66
CA LYS A 237 -1.14 -15.35 16.08
C LYS A 237 -0.21 -14.39 16.81
N GLY A 238 1.08 -14.67 16.79
CA GLY A 238 2.10 -13.80 17.35
C GLY A 238 3.47 -13.99 16.70
N GLY A 239 4.48 -13.31 17.24
CA GLY A 239 5.85 -13.31 16.73
C GLY A 239 6.33 -11.91 16.34
N PRO A 240 7.53 -11.81 15.74
CA PRO A 240 8.22 -10.53 15.54
C PRO A 240 7.48 -9.54 14.64
N TYR A 241 6.55 -10.00 13.79
CA TYR A 241 5.77 -9.16 12.87
C TYR A 241 4.37 -8.81 13.41
N TYR A 242 4.06 -9.20 14.65
CA TYR A 242 2.80 -8.91 15.35
C TYR A 242 3.06 -7.89 16.46
N PHE A 243 3.66 -6.77 16.06
CA PHE A 243 3.90 -5.62 16.93
C PHE A 243 2.67 -4.70 16.97
N PHE A 244 2.55 -3.85 17.98
CA PHE A 244 1.46 -2.90 18.11
C PHE A 244 1.84 -1.73 19.01
N ARG A 245 1.06 -0.64 18.91
CA ARG A 245 1.05 0.48 19.85
C ARG A 245 -0.29 0.54 20.55
N LEU A 246 -0.29 0.42 21.88
CA LEU A 246 -1.48 0.50 22.73
C LEU A 246 -1.51 1.85 23.45
N ALA A 247 -2.53 2.67 23.19
CA ALA A 247 -2.77 3.94 23.87
C ALA A 247 -3.89 3.79 24.91
N LEU A 248 -3.66 4.36 26.10
CA LEU A 248 -4.70 4.65 27.08
C LEU A 248 -4.78 6.17 27.22
N THR A 249 -5.88 6.77 26.76
CA THR A 249 -6.05 8.23 26.75
C THR A 249 -7.22 8.63 27.63
N GLU A 250 -7.04 9.57 28.54
CA GLU A 250 -8.14 10.19 29.27
C GLU A 250 -8.94 11.11 28.34
N ALA A 251 -10.27 11.03 28.40
CA ALA A 251 -11.16 11.88 27.62
C ALA A 251 -12.17 12.59 28.53
N THR A 252 -12.52 13.83 28.21
CA THR A 252 -13.69 14.48 28.84
C THR A 252 -14.98 13.83 28.37
N ALA A 253 -16.11 14.09 29.03
CA ALA A 253 -17.39 13.45 28.69
C ALA A 253 -17.86 13.73 27.25
N ASP A 254 -17.47 14.88 26.73
CA ASP A 254 -17.87 15.52 25.48
C ASP A 254 -16.80 15.43 24.38
N ALA A 255 -15.60 14.93 24.70
CA ALA A 255 -14.55 14.72 23.70
C ALA A 255 -14.93 13.61 22.71
N VAL A 256 -14.69 13.85 21.42
CA VAL A 256 -14.78 12.81 20.39
C VAL A 256 -13.55 11.92 20.51
N ALA A 257 -13.76 10.61 20.62
CA ALA A 257 -12.66 9.67 20.72
C ALA A 257 -11.85 9.63 19.41
N THR A 258 -10.58 10.02 19.49
CA THR A 258 -9.66 10.04 18.34
C THR A 258 -8.77 8.82 18.35
N ARG A 259 -8.54 8.25 17.17
CA ARG A 259 -7.56 7.18 16.99
C ARG A 259 -6.15 7.75 16.88
N LEU A 260 -5.17 6.94 17.25
CA LEU A 260 -3.77 7.21 16.91
C LEU A 260 -3.59 7.26 15.38
N PRO A 261 -2.66 8.08 14.87
CA PRO A 261 -2.35 8.14 13.44
C PRO A 261 -2.01 6.77 12.84
N ALA A 262 -2.39 6.58 11.57
CA ALA A 262 -2.19 5.36 10.82
C ALA A 262 -1.72 5.67 9.39
N THR A 263 -1.06 4.68 8.77
CA THR A 263 -0.73 4.71 7.35
C THR A 263 -1.97 4.72 6.47
N ASN A 264 -1.84 5.32 5.30
CA ASN A 264 -2.92 5.46 4.32
C ASN A 264 -2.94 4.31 3.32
N SER A 265 -4.13 3.82 2.98
CA SER A 265 -4.33 2.84 1.90
C SER A 265 -4.04 3.47 0.54
N VAL A 266 -3.71 2.64 -0.46
CA VAL A 266 -3.35 3.14 -1.81
C VAL A 266 -4.50 3.93 -2.44
N ASN A 267 -5.74 3.50 -2.26
CA ASN A 267 -6.92 4.15 -2.82
C ASN A 267 -7.16 5.59 -2.30
N SER A 268 -6.62 5.96 -1.14
CA SER A 268 -6.83 7.28 -0.55
C SER A 268 -6.06 8.41 -1.28
N PHE A 269 -5.12 8.07 -2.17
CA PHE A 269 -4.25 9.04 -2.85
C PHE A 269 -5.01 10.11 -3.66
N SER A 270 -6.24 9.79 -4.06
CA SER A 270 -7.10 10.68 -4.84
C SER A 270 -8.04 11.52 -3.97
N TRP A 271 -7.77 11.64 -2.66
CA TRP A 271 -8.56 12.46 -1.75
C TRP A 271 -7.68 13.29 -0.80
N PRO A 272 -8.05 14.56 -0.51
CA PRO A 272 -9.13 15.33 -1.14
C PRO A 272 -8.79 15.75 -2.59
N PRO A 273 -9.78 16.16 -3.39
CA PRO A 273 -9.52 16.87 -4.63
C PRO A 273 -8.71 18.15 -4.37
N PRO A 274 -7.96 18.66 -5.36
CA PRO A 274 -7.33 19.97 -5.26
C PRO A 274 -8.34 21.06 -4.89
N ASP A 275 -7.88 22.06 -4.13
CA ASP A 275 -8.67 23.22 -3.68
C ASP A 275 -9.84 22.91 -2.74
N VAL A 276 -9.89 21.70 -2.18
CA VAL A 276 -10.83 21.28 -1.14
C VAL A 276 -10.12 21.25 0.21
N ASP A 277 -10.68 21.97 1.19
CA ASP A 277 -10.16 21.99 2.55
C ASP A 277 -10.16 20.60 3.20
N ALA A 278 -9.29 20.37 4.20
CA ALA A 278 -9.20 19.09 4.89
C ALA A 278 -10.51 18.69 5.59
N ASN A 279 -11.27 19.67 6.09
CA ASN A 279 -12.54 19.50 6.78
C ASN A 279 -13.71 19.91 5.87
N PRO A 280 -14.90 19.30 6.03
CA PRO A 280 -16.08 19.71 5.29
C PRO A 280 -16.51 21.14 5.67
N ALA A 281 -17.13 21.84 4.72
CA ALA A 281 -17.69 23.17 4.95
C ALA A 281 -18.92 23.19 5.88
N ALA A 282 -19.66 22.09 5.97
CA ALA A 282 -20.78 21.92 6.87
C ALA A 282 -20.96 20.44 7.28
N ASP A 283 -21.53 20.22 8.46
CA ASP A 283 -21.99 18.90 8.90
C ASP A 283 -23.49 18.71 8.59
N GLU A 284 -23.89 17.49 8.21
CA GLU A 284 -25.28 17.17 7.86
C GLU A 284 -26.28 17.53 8.97
N THR A 285 -25.84 17.43 10.23
CA THR A 285 -26.66 17.74 11.42
C THR A 285 -26.96 19.23 11.56
N GLU A 286 -26.17 20.09 10.92
CA GLU A 286 -26.35 21.54 10.91
C GLU A 286 -27.32 21.99 9.81
N LEU A 287 -27.66 21.10 8.87
CA LEU A 287 -28.55 21.40 7.76
C LEU A 287 -30.02 21.35 8.17
N ALA A 288 -30.79 22.32 7.67
CA ALA A 288 -32.23 22.39 7.92
C ALA A 288 -32.97 21.24 7.25
N ALA A 289 -33.86 20.57 7.98
CA ALA A 289 -34.80 19.60 7.42
C ALA A 289 -35.86 20.33 6.57
N VAL A 290 -36.24 19.75 5.43
CA VAL A 290 -37.18 20.34 4.46
C VAL A 290 -38.49 19.54 4.35
N ASP A 291 -38.40 18.22 4.23
CA ASP A 291 -39.50 17.25 4.25
C ASP A 291 -38.99 15.93 4.86
N ASP A 292 -39.82 14.87 4.99
CA ASP A 292 -39.51 13.50 5.48
C ASP A 292 -38.00 13.17 5.58
N ASP A 293 -37.35 13.73 6.60
CA ASP A 293 -35.92 13.69 6.92
C ASP A 293 -34.90 14.21 5.87
N ALA A 294 -35.33 14.81 4.76
CA ALA A 294 -34.43 15.41 3.76
C ALA A 294 -33.82 16.73 4.22
N ARG A 295 -32.50 16.88 4.04
CA ARG A 295 -31.71 18.06 4.40
C ARG A 295 -31.56 19.03 3.23
N GLY A 296 -31.82 20.32 3.45
CA GLY A 296 -31.71 21.35 2.41
C GLY A 296 -30.25 21.74 2.14
N ILE A 297 -29.83 21.70 0.88
CA ILE A 297 -28.51 22.16 0.42
C ILE A 297 -28.64 23.15 -0.75
N THR A 298 -27.60 23.96 -0.95
CA THR A 298 -27.44 24.81 -2.14
C THR A 298 -26.19 24.37 -2.89
N LEU A 299 -26.26 24.23 -4.22
CA LEU A 299 -25.12 23.83 -5.04
C LEU A 299 -24.31 25.05 -5.51
N PRO A 300 -22.97 24.99 -5.53
CA PRO A 300 -22.11 23.88 -5.09
C PRO A 300 -22.10 23.72 -3.56
N CYS A 301 -21.83 22.50 -3.06
CA CYS A 301 -21.76 22.21 -1.63
C CYS A 301 -20.64 21.22 -1.27
N ASP A 302 -20.30 21.20 0.01
CA ASP A 302 -19.37 20.27 0.64
C ASP A 302 -19.90 19.91 2.03
N VAL A 303 -20.32 18.67 2.20
CA VAL A 303 -21.06 18.20 3.38
C VAL A 303 -20.41 16.97 3.96
N GLY A 304 -20.16 16.98 5.27
CA GLY A 304 -19.79 15.80 6.05
C GLY A 304 -21.02 15.08 6.59
N GLY A 305 -21.09 13.77 6.40
CA GLY A 305 -22.18 12.95 6.92
C GLY A 305 -21.73 11.64 7.55
N SER A 306 -22.67 10.85 8.07
CA SER A 306 -22.40 9.56 8.69
C SER A 306 -23.43 8.51 8.31
N PHE A 307 -22.98 7.30 7.95
CA PHE A 307 -23.87 6.14 7.82
C PHE A 307 -24.25 5.61 9.21
N PHE A 308 -25.02 6.41 9.95
CA PHE A 308 -25.38 6.13 11.33
C PHE A 308 -26.75 6.73 11.67
N PRO A 309 -27.71 5.92 12.17
CA PRO A 309 -27.56 4.53 12.65
C PRO A 309 -27.43 3.48 11.53
N ALA A 310 -27.41 2.19 11.87
CA ALA A 310 -27.38 1.14 10.85
C ALA A 310 -28.54 1.27 9.84
N ALA A 311 -28.25 0.99 8.57
CA ALA A 311 -29.17 1.15 7.43
C ALA A 311 -29.65 2.60 7.17
N ASP A 312 -28.91 3.59 7.65
CA ASP A 312 -29.22 5.00 7.42
C ASP A 312 -29.19 5.41 5.94
N VAL A 313 -30.02 6.40 5.62
CA VAL A 313 -30.24 6.91 4.28
C VAL A 313 -30.26 8.44 4.33
N ASP A 314 -29.14 9.04 3.98
CA ASP A 314 -29.06 10.49 3.92
C ASP A 314 -29.62 11.01 2.61
N THR A 315 -30.54 11.96 2.73
CA THR A 315 -31.20 12.58 1.58
C THR A 315 -30.99 14.09 1.61
N TYR A 316 -30.37 14.63 0.56
CA TYR A 316 -30.08 16.05 0.41
C TYR A 316 -30.90 16.65 -0.71
N GLN A 317 -31.69 17.69 -0.44
CA GLN A 317 -32.61 18.32 -1.37
C GLN A 317 -32.09 19.68 -1.86
N PHE A 318 -32.21 19.96 -3.16
CA PHE A 318 -31.84 21.22 -3.79
C PHE A 318 -32.75 21.56 -4.98
N THR A 319 -32.76 22.83 -5.37
CA THR A 319 -33.42 23.30 -6.60
C THR A 319 -32.39 23.50 -7.70
N ALA A 320 -32.71 23.11 -8.93
CA ALA A 320 -31.82 23.28 -10.07
C ALA A 320 -32.57 23.66 -11.36
N LYS A 321 -31.85 24.23 -12.31
CA LYS A 321 -32.39 24.66 -13.62
C LYS A 321 -31.96 23.74 -14.75
N LYS A 322 -32.83 23.56 -15.72
CA LYS A 322 -32.60 22.82 -16.95
C LYS A 322 -31.31 23.27 -17.64
N GLY A 323 -30.51 22.30 -18.04
CA GLY A 323 -29.23 22.48 -18.72
C GLY A 323 -28.04 22.62 -17.75
N GLU A 324 -28.26 22.72 -16.45
CA GLU A 324 -27.16 22.65 -15.50
C GLU A 324 -26.54 21.24 -15.48
N THR A 325 -25.22 21.19 -15.50
CA THR A 325 -24.44 19.97 -15.25
C THR A 325 -23.69 20.11 -13.94
N TRP A 326 -23.65 19.02 -13.16
CA TRP A 326 -23.01 18.94 -11.86
C TRP A 326 -22.21 17.64 -11.73
N TRP A 327 -21.13 17.70 -10.97
CA TRP A 327 -20.33 16.55 -10.55
C TRP A 327 -20.57 16.30 -9.07
N VAL A 328 -20.70 15.03 -8.70
CA VAL A 328 -20.76 14.58 -7.31
C VAL A 328 -19.61 13.64 -7.07
N GLU A 329 -18.92 13.85 -5.96
CA GLU A 329 -17.89 12.95 -5.46
C GLU A 329 -18.14 12.71 -3.98
N VAL A 330 -18.22 11.44 -3.59
CA VAL A 330 -18.35 11.01 -2.19
C VAL A 330 -17.06 10.31 -1.80
N ALA A 331 -16.54 10.61 -0.62
CA ALA A 331 -15.41 9.89 -0.05
C ALA A 331 -15.78 9.28 1.30
N SER A 332 -15.51 7.99 1.45
CA SER A 332 -15.64 7.25 2.69
C SER A 332 -14.56 6.18 2.79
N GLU A 333 -14.43 5.31 1.78
CA GLU A 333 -13.34 4.33 1.71
C GLU A 333 -11.98 5.03 1.59
N ARG A 334 -11.89 6.10 0.78
CA ARG A 334 -10.68 6.93 0.66
C ARG A 334 -10.37 7.72 1.94
N LEU A 335 -11.33 7.85 2.87
CA LEU A 335 -11.10 8.35 4.23
C LEU A 335 -10.65 7.24 5.19
N GLY A 336 -10.47 6.01 4.71
CA GLY A 336 -10.11 4.84 5.50
C GLY A 336 -11.29 4.20 6.24
N ARG A 337 -12.53 4.45 5.82
CA ARG A 337 -13.74 3.86 6.43
C ARG A 337 -14.11 2.53 5.75
N PRO A 338 -14.72 1.58 6.48
CA PRO A 338 -15.05 0.25 5.96
C PRO A 338 -16.44 0.24 5.28
N THR A 339 -16.77 1.28 4.52
CA THR A 339 -18.10 1.62 3.98
C THR A 339 -18.06 1.64 2.45
N ASP A 340 -19.21 1.47 1.81
CA ASP A 340 -19.36 1.42 0.35
C ASP A 340 -20.50 2.36 -0.09
N PRO A 341 -20.19 3.65 -0.37
CA PRO A 341 -21.21 4.67 -0.59
C PRO A 341 -21.86 4.55 -1.99
N SER A 342 -23.15 4.24 -2.03
CA SER A 342 -24.00 4.36 -3.22
C SER A 342 -24.70 5.72 -3.26
N VAL A 343 -24.68 6.35 -4.44
CA VAL A 343 -25.24 7.68 -4.67
C VAL A 343 -26.25 7.65 -5.82
N VAL A 344 -27.49 8.05 -5.52
CA VAL A 344 -28.57 8.17 -6.50
C VAL A 344 -29.08 9.61 -6.52
N VAL A 345 -29.12 10.20 -7.71
CA VAL A 345 -29.77 11.51 -7.92
C VAL A 345 -31.19 11.27 -8.38
N GLN A 346 -32.14 11.92 -7.71
CA GLN A 346 -33.57 11.79 -7.95
C GLN A 346 -34.18 13.14 -8.27
N ARG A 347 -35.21 13.16 -9.11
CA ARG A 347 -36.09 14.32 -9.31
C ARG A 347 -37.37 14.14 -8.51
N VAL A 348 -37.79 15.19 -7.81
CA VAL A 348 -39.11 15.26 -7.18
C VAL A 348 -40.12 15.70 -8.25
N ILE A 349 -41.14 14.88 -8.46
CA ILE A 349 -42.25 15.14 -9.38
C ILE A 349 -43.55 15.37 -8.58
N ASP A 350 -44.67 15.56 -9.29
CA ASP A 350 -45.98 15.82 -8.70
C ASP A 350 -46.35 14.81 -7.60
N ASP A 351 -47.08 15.30 -6.60
CA ASP A 351 -47.49 14.55 -5.39
C ASP A 351 -46.33 14.02 -4.54
N GLY A 352 -45.12 14.60 -4.65
CA GLY A 352 -43.95 14.23 -3.85
C GLY A 352 -43.30 12.90 -4.26
N LYS A 353 -43.70 12.31 -5.40
CA LYS A 353 -43.04 11.12 -5.94
C LYS A 353 -41.64 11.46 -6.41
N VAL A 354 -40.74 10.47 -6.39
CA VAL A 354 -39.36 10.62 -6.86
C VAL A 354 -39.09 9.70 -8.05
N VAL A 355 -38.23 10.15 -8.96
CA VAL A 355 -37.74 9.36 -10.10
C VAL A 355 -36.22 9.45 -10.13
N ASP A 356 -35.55 8.31 -10.20
CA ASP A 356 -34.09 8.25 -10.35
C ASP A 356 -33.69 8.82 -11.71
N VAL A 357 -32.78 9.80 -11.70
CA VAL A 357 -32.27 10.47 -12.90
C VAL A 357 -30.79 10.19 -13.16
N ALA A 358 -30.04 9.79 -12.13
CA ALA A 358 -28.67 9.28 -12.25
C ALA A 358 -28.34 8.34 -11.09
N GLU A 359 -27.54 7.32 -11.36
CA GLU A 359 -26.88 6.47 -10.36
C GLU A 359 -25.37 6.59 -10.63
N LEU A 360 -24.62 6.95 -9.59
CA LEU A 360 -23.19 7.22 -9.75
C LEU A 360 -22.39 5.95 -9.50
N ALA A 361 -21.34 5.77 -10.29
CA ALA A 361 -20.48 4.59 -10.21
C ALA A 361 -19.28 4.83 -9.28
N ASP A 362 -18.78 3.72 -8.74
CA ASP A 362 -17.46 3.58 -8.11
C ASP A 362 -16.34 4.16 -8.99
N ILE A 363 -15.26 4.60 -8.36
CA ILE A 363 -14.02 4.93 -9.05
C ILE A 363 -13.38 3.63 -9.56
N PRO A 364 -13.37 3.37 -10.88
CA PRO A 364 -12.89 2.11 -11.41
C PRO A 364 -11.40 1.94 -11.11
N SER A 365 -11.00 0.71 -10.80
CA SER A 365 -9.57 0.41 -10.68
C SER A 365 -8.90 0.57 -12.05
N PRO A 366 -7.83 1.37 -12.15
CA PRO A 366 -7.09 1.52 -13.41
C PRO A 366 -6.28 0.26 -13.75
N VAL A 367 -6.21 -0.72 -12.85
CA VAL A 367 -5.55 -2.01 -13.01
C VAL A 367 -6.62 -3.12 -13.10
N LYS A 368 -6.53 -3.98 -14.13
CA LYS A 368 -7.51 -5.06 -14.36
C LYS A 368 -7.36 -6.23 -13.38
N ARG A 369 -8.45 -7.00 -13.21
CA ARG A 369 -8.55 -8.22 -12.38
C ARG A 369 -8.55 -9.55 -13.17
N SER A 370 -8.08 -10.60 -12.50
CA SER A 370 -7.90 -12.04 -12.84
C SER A 370 -9.01 -12.51 -13.68
N SER A 371 -8.75 -13.10 -14.85
CA SER A 371 -9.57 -14.25 -15.21
C SER A 371 -9.46 -15.40 -14.17
N ASN A 372 -8.31 -15.58 -13.50
CA ASN A 372 -8.06 -16.66 -12.51
C ASN A 372 -8.07 -16.23 -11.03
N GLY A 373 -8.07 -14.92 -10.72
CA GLY A 373 -8.29 -14.37 -9.38
C GLY A 373 -7.14 -14.46 -8.36
N TYR A 374 -5.91 -14.85 -8.73
CA TYR A 374 -4.84 -15.14 -7.75
C TYR A 374 -3.43 -14.61 -8.05
N SER A 375 -3.18 -13.95 -9.18
CA SER A 375 -1.97 -13.13 -9.39
C SER A 375 -2.09 -12.25 -10.62
N TYR A 376 -1.35 -11.14 -10.60
CA TYR A 376 -1.38 -9.99 -11.53
C TYR A 376 -2.69 -9.62 -12.17
N ASP A 377 -3.77 -9.87 -11.46
CA ASP A 377 -4.99 -9.18 -11.71
C ASP A 377 -5.95 -9.48 -10.51
N GLY A 378 -6.14 -8.50 -9.63
CA GLY A 378 -6.59 -8.69 -8.26
C GLY A 378 -5.53 -8.03 -7.39
N PRO A 379 -5.79 -6.82 -6.89
CA PRO A 379 -4.83 -5.75 -7.09
C PRO A 379 -3.60 -5.89 -6.20
N PRO A 380 -2.38 -6.03 -6.76
CA PRO A 380 -1.28 -5.26 -6.21
C PRO A 380 -1.58 -3.79 -6.50
N TYR A 381 -1.63 -2.97 -5.45
CA TYR A 381 -1.85 -1.52 -5.50
C TYR A 381 -3.19 -1.08 -6.15
N ASN A 382 -4.32 -1.39 -5.50
CA ASN A 382 -5.62 -0.92 -5.98
C ASN A 382 -5.71 0.61 -5.87
N ALA A 383 -5.73 1.29 -7.00
CA ALA A 383 -5.93 2.74 -7.07
C ALA A 383 -7.39 3.11 -7.42
N GLY A 384 -8.29 2.13 -7.56
CA GLY A 384 -9.74 2.38 -7.58
C GLY A 384 -10.32 2.46 -6.17
N SER A 385 -11.60 2.79 -6.07
CA SER A 385 -12.34 2.84 -4.81
C SER A 385 -13.82 2.57 -5.02
N SER A 386 -14.45 1.96 -4.02
CA SER A 386 -15.92 1.86 -3.88
C SER A 386 -16.60 3.22 -3.65
N ASP A 387 -15.82 4.27 -3.43
CA ASP A 387 -16.31 5.64 -3.40
C ASP A 387 -16.92 6.07 -4.75
N ALA A 388 -18.04 6.79 -4.70
CA ALA A 388 -18.75 7.25 -5.89
C ALA A 388 -18.19 8.56 -6.47
N MET A 389 -18.03 8.61 -7.79
CA MET A 389 -17.67 9.83 -8.53
C MET A 389 -18.38 9.86 -9.88
N GLY A 390 -19.14 10.92 -10.17
CA GLY A 390 -19.84 11.00 -11.46
C GLY A 390 -20.50 12.32 -11.76
N LYS A 391 -20.98 12.45 -13.00
CA LYS A 391 -21.69 13.62 -13.50
C LYS A 391 -23.18 13.35 -13.69
N PHE A 392 -24.00 14.37 -13.53
CA PHE A 392 -25.41 14.35 -13.91
C PHE A 392 -25.86 15.67 -14.54
N GLU A 393 -26.90 15.60 -15.38
CA GLU A 393 -27.47 16.73 -16.09
C GLU A 393 -28.92 16.97 -15.63
N ILE A 394 -29.24 18.23 -15.36
CA ILE A 394 -30.59 18.67 -15.02
C ILE A 394 -31.41 18.82 -16.31
N LYS A 395 -32.33 17.90 -16.54
CA LYS A 395 -33.16 17.88 -17.77
C LYS A 395 -34.34 18.84 -17.73
N GLU A 396 -34.81 19.19 -16.54
CA GLU A 396 -35.99 20.03 -16.30
C GLU A 396 -35.79 20.88 -15.04
N ASP A 397 -36.37 22.07 -15.01
CA ASP A 397 -36.38 22.89 -13.79
C ASP A 397 -37.14 22.15 -12.68
N GLY A 398 -36.66 22.27 -11.45
CA GLY A 398 -37.40 21.76 -10.30
C GLY A 398 -36.54 21.39 -9.10
N THR A 399 -37.14 20.58 -8.23
CA THR A 399 -36.52 20.07 -7.01
C THR A 399 -35.93 18.70 -7.26
N TYR A 400 -34.72 18.50 -6.77
CA TYR A 400 -33.94 17.28 -6.88
C TYR A 400 -33.45 16.84 -5.51
N ARG A 401 -33.12 15.56 -5.39
CA ARG A 401 -32.54 14.93 -4.20
C ARG A 401 -31.29 14.16 -4.57
N ILE A 402 -30.28 14.18 -3.71
CA ILE A 402 -29.16 13.23 -3.72
C ILE A 402 -29.35 12.31 -2.52
N ARG A 403 -29.48 11.01 -2.79
CA ARG A 403 -29.58 9.96 -1.78
C ARG A 403 -28.23 9.27 -1.64
N VAL A 404 -27.69 9.23 -0.44
CA VAL A 404 -26.40 8.61 -0.10
C VAL A 404 -26.64 7.48 0.89
N THR A 405 -26.13 6.28 0.59
CA THR A 405 -26.32 5.09 1.44
C THR A 405 -25.07 4.21 1.45
N ASP A 406 -24.81 3.48 2.54
CA ASP A 406 -23.80 2.41 2.55
C ASP A 406 -24.44 1.09 2.05
N LEU A 407 -23.97 0.55 0.92
CA LEU A 407 -24.49 -0.69 0.31
C LEU A 407 -24.42 -1.89 1.27
N PHE A 408 -23.49 -1.86 2.23
CA PHE A 408 -23.32 -2.91 3.24
C PHE A 408 -23.63 -2.40 4.67
N GLY A 409 -24.30 -1.25 4.78
CA GLY A 409 -24.56 -0.55 6.05
C GLY A 409 -25.65 -1.17 6.93
N GLY A 410 -26.34 -2.20 6.46
CA GLY A 410 -27.52 -2.78 7.13
C GLY A 410 -27.28 -3.27 8.57
N THR A 411 -26.03 -3.52 8.99
CA THR A 411 -25.68 -3.92 10.36
C THR A 411 -24.60 -3.05 11.01
N ARG A 412 -24.06 -2.06 10.29
CA ARG A 412 -22.99 -1.21 10.80
C ARG A 412 -23.58 -0.06 11.59
N ASN A 413 -23.42 -0.08 12.91
CA ASN A 413 -23.96 0.93 13.82
C ASN A 413 -22.83 1.67 14.56
N ASP A 414 -21.94 2.32 13.80
CA ASP A 414 -20.79 3.05 14.33
C ASP A 414 -20.82 4.49 13.76
N PRO A 415 -20.96 5.53 14.60
CA PRO A 415 -20.98 6.93 14.13
C PRO A 415 -19.66 7.38 13.48
N ALA A 416 -18.58 6.60 13.60
CA ALA A 416 -17.32 6.84 12.90
C ALA A 416 -17.36 6.47 11.40
N ASN A 417 -18.42 5.81 10.91
CA ASN A 417 -18.67 5.50 9.49
C ASN A 417 -19.04 6.76 8.68
N ARG A 418 -18.15 7.74 8.71
CA ARG A 418 -18.32 9.06 8.11
C ARG A 418 -18.07 9.03 6.61
N TYR A 419 -18.78 9.88 5.88
CA TYR A 419 -18.46 10.22 4.50
C TYR A 419 -18.38 11.73 4.32
N ARG A 420 -17.86 12.15 3.18
CA ARG A 420 -17.90 13.55 2.73
C ARG A 420 -18.38 13.61 1.30
N MET A 421 -19.40 14.41 1.03
CA MET A 421 -19.99 14.62 -0.29
C MET A 421 -19.67 16.02 -0.80
N ILE A 422 -19.10 16.10 -2.00
CA ILE A 422 -18.83 17.35 -2.70
C ILE A 422 -19.67 17.37 -3.97
N VAL A 423 -20.42 18.44 -4.17
CA VAL A 423 -21.16 18.69 -5.40
C VAL A 423 -20.69 19.99 -6.02
N ARG A 424 -20.17 19.94 -7.25
CA ARG A 424 -19.47 21.07 -7.88
C ARG A 424 -19.71 21.17 -9.38
N LYS A 425 -19.41 22.33 -9.96
CA LYS A 425 -19.23 22.46 -11.42
C LYS A 425 -17.96 21.72 -11.82
N ALA A 426 -17.86 21.39 -13.11
CA ALA A 426 -16.68 20.70 -13.63
C ALA A 426 -15.40 21.48 -13.26
N SER A 427 -14.50 20.81 -12.55
CA SER A 427 -13.16 21.29 -12.24
C SER A 427 -12.16 20.25 -12.74
N PRO A 428 -11.87 20.21 -14.06
CA PRO A 428 -11.05 19.16 -14.66
C PRO A 428 -9.69 19.06 -13.97
N ASP A 429 -9.32 17.85 -13.55
CA ASP A 429 -8.07 17.62 -12.82
C ASP A 429 -7.69 16.12 -12.86
N PHE A 430 -6.60 15.77 -12.18
CA PHE A 430 -6.13 14.40 -12.02
C PHE A 430 -5.39 14.18 -10.69
N ALA A 431 -5.29 12.94 -10.26
CA ALA A 431 -4.43 12.50 -9.17
C ALA A 431 -3.59 11.31 -9.62
N LEU A 432 -2.35 11.22 -9.13
CA LEU A 432 -1.37 10.21 -9.54
C LEU A 432 -0.88 9.39 -8.36
N VAL A 433 -0.70 8.10 -8.59
CA VAL A 433 0.04 7.20 -7.69
C VAL A 433 0.89 6.23 -8.49
N GLY A 434 2.06 5.89 -7.97
CA GLY A 434 3.01 5.00 -8.63
C GLY A 434 3.63 3.95 -7.70
N TRP A 435 4.21 2.92 -8.32
CA TRP A 435 4.98 1.88 -7.66
C TRP A 435 5.98 1.24 -8.62
N ALA A 436 6.95 0.49 -8.10
CA ALA A 436 7.84 -0.32 -8.92
C ALA A 436 7.05 -1.47 -9.56
N LEU A 437 7.21 -1.65 -10.89
CA LEU A 437 6.45 -2.65 -11.63
C LEU A 437 6.70 -4.05 -11.05
N HIS A 438 5.59 -4.74 -10.80
CA HIS A 438 5.60 -6.14 -10.49
C HIS A 438 5.13 -6.92 -11.74
N MET A 439 5.59 -8.14 -11.92
CA MET A 439 5.18 -9.01 -13.02
C MET A 439 5.19 -10.43 -12.52
N GLY A 440 4.22 -11.24 -12.96
CA GLY A 440 4.30 -12.68 -12.79
C GLY A 440 5.44 -13.22 -13.67
N LEU A 441 6.52 -13.70 -13.05
CA LEU A 441 7.73 -14.09 -13.79
C LEU A 441 7.68 -15.54 -14.28
N ARG A 442 6.78 -16.34 -13.73
CA ARG A 442 6.55 -17.75 -14.09
C ARG A 442 5.06 -18.05 -13.99
N ASN A 443 4.60 -19.06 -14.72
CA ASN A 443 3.24 -19.55 -14.55
C ASN A 443 3.01 -20.00 -13.09
N GLY A 444 1.95 -19.51 -12.46
CA GLY A 444 1.66 -19.78 -11.05
C GLY A 444 2.51 -18.97 -10.05
N ASP A 445 3.29 -17.99 -10.50
CA ASP A 445 3.91 -17.01 -9.62
C ASP A 445 2.82 -16.20 -8.91
N ARG A 446 2.95 -16.14 -7.58
CA ARG A 446 2.02 -15.52 -6.64
C ARG A 446 2.76 -14.70 -5.60
N ASN A 447 4.04 -14.42 -5.82
CA ASN A 447 4.77 -13.53 -4.94
C ASN A 447 4.25 -12.11 -5.16
N ALA A 448 4.10 -11.31 -4.11
CA ALA A 448 3.92 -9.87 -4.18
C ALA A 448 4.97 -9.24 -3.27
N LEU A 449 5.95 -8.55 -3.85
CA LEU A 449 7.13 -8.11 -3.14
C LEU A 449 7.20 -6.58 -3.15
N SER A 450 7.58 -5.99 -2.02
CA SER A 450 8.06 -4.62 -2.02
C SER A 450 9.40 -4.58 -2.76
N LYS A 451 9.47 -3.80 -3.83
CA LYS A 451 10.70 -3.48 -4.55
C LYS A 451 11.01 -2.01 -4.26
N PRO A 452 12.00 -1.69 -3.41
CA PRO A 452 12.50 -0.33 -3.33
C PRO A 452 13.10 0.08 -4.68
N ILE A 453 13.19 1.39 -4.95
CA ILE A 453 13.95 1.89 -6.11
C ILE A 453 15.44 1.86 -5.76
N ALA A 454 15.98 0.64 -5.67
CA ALA A 454 17.37 0.33 -5.40
C ALA A 454 18.02 -0.25 -6.66
N LEU A 455 18.67 0.63 -7.42
CA LEU A 455 19.24 0.33 -8.72
C LEU A 455 20.64 -0.27 -8.59
N ARG A 456 20.95 -1.24 -9.44
CA ARG A 456 22.33 -1.64 -9.73
C ARG A 456 22.84 -0.82 -10.91
N GLY A 457 24.14 -0.52 -10.96
CA GLY A 457 24.73 0.17 -12.11
C GLY A 457 24.42 -0.58 -13.42
N GLY A 458 23.85 0.12 -14.40
CA GLY A 458 23.45 -0.45 -15.69
C GLY A 458 22.09 -1.13 -15.71
N ALA A 459 21.30 -1.04 -14.63
CA ALA A 459 19.92 -1.53 -14.57
C ALA A 459 18.92 -0.46 -15.06
N VAL A 460 17.77 -0.92 -15.54
CA VAL A 460 16.59 -0.12 -15.83
C VAL A 460 15.43 -0.70 -15.04
N MET A 461 14.79 0.11 -14.20
CA MET A 461 13.63 -0.28 -13.41
C MET A 461 12.37 0.39 -13.98
N PRO A 462 11.38 -0.42 -14.43
CA PRO A 462 10.08 0.12 -14.84
C PRO A 462 9.23 0.41 -13.59
N LEU A 463 8.61 1.58 -13.58
CA LEU A 463 7.64 2.03 -12.61
C LEU A 463 6.28 2.15 -13.31
N GLU A 464 5.24 1.69 -12.63
CA GLU A 464 3.86 1.78 -13.08
C GLU A 464 3.21 2.98 -12.41
N ILE A 465 2.72 3.92 -13.20
CA ILE A 465 2.04 5.13 -12.73
C ILE A 465 0.59 5.06 -13.20
N VAL A 466 -0.34 5.27 -12.29
CA VAL A 466 -1.78 5.26 -12.57
C VAL A 466 -2.41 6.60 -12.24
N VAL A 467 -3.49 6.92 -12.94
CA VAL A 467 -4.20 8.18 -12.80
C VAL A 467 -5.69 7.98 -12.52
N VAL A 468 -6.21 8.74 -11.57
CA VAL A 468 -7.65 9.02 -11.46
C VAL A 468 -7.90 10.39 -12.10
N ARG A 469 -8.66 10.39 -13.20
CA ARG A 469 -9.05 11.60 -13.94
C ARG A 469 -10.36 12.13 -13.36
N ARG A 470 -10.45 13.44 -13.17
CA ARG A 470 -11.62 14.08 -12.54
C ARG A 470 -12.32 15.01 -13.51
N ASP A 471 -13.63 15.12 -13.30
CA ASP A 471 -14.50 16.16 -13.84
C ASP A 471 -14.44 16.36 -15.37
N GLY A 472 -14.16 15.29 -16.11
CA GLY A 472 -14.10 15.29 -17.57
C GLY A 472 -12.72 15.58 -18.16
N PHE A 473 -11.68 15.70 -17.34
CA PHE A 473 -10.30 15.80 -17.84
C PHE A 473 -9.87 14.52 -18.56
N ASP A 474 -9.50 14.64 -19.83
CA ASP A 474 -9.09 13.52 -20.68
C ASP A 474 -7.71 13.72 -21.34
N GLY A 475 -7.04 14.83 -21.06
CA GLY A 475 -5.78 15.21 -21.71
C GLY A 475 -4.59 14.28 -21.41
N GLU A 476 -3.52 14.44 -22.18
CA GLU A 476 -2.26 13.76 -21.88
C GLU A 476 -1.62 14.31 -20.59
N ILE A 477 -0.84 13.48 -19.91
CA ILE A 477 -0.14 13.85 -18.66
C ILE A 477 1.33 13.49 -18.83
N GLU A 478 2.19 14.50 -18.87
CA GLU A 478 3.63 14.34 -18.87
C GLU A 478 4.15 14.08 -17.45
N LEU A 479 4.80 12.95 -17.24
CA LEU A 479 5.42 12.54 -16.00
C LEU A 479 6.87 12.98 -15.95
N PHE A 480 7.37 13.43 -14.80
CA PHE A 480 8.80 13.75 -14.64
C PHE A 480 9.24 13.61 -13.19
N PHE A 481 10.53 13.30 -13.00
CA PHE A 481 11.17 13.26 -11.68
C PHE A 481 12.00 14.53 -11.45
N ASP A 482 12.07 14.95 -10.19
CA ASP A 482 13.06 15.88 -9.69
C ASP A 482 13.96 15.20 -8.64
N ASN A 483 15.17 15.72 -8.45
CA ASN A 483 16.15 15.28 -7.45
C ASN A 483 16.54 13.78 -7.54
N LEU A 484 16.86 13.28 -8.74
CA LEU A 484 17.42 11.94 -8.91
C LEU A 484 18.91 11.88 -8.50
N PRO A 485 19.42 10.71 -8.05
CA PRO A 485 20.85 10.54 -7.79
C PRO A 485 21.71 10.74 -9.04
N GLU A 486 22.98 11.11 -8.84
CA GLU A 486 23.94 11.23 -9.94
C GLU A 486 24.01 9.93 -10.76
N GLY A 487 24.01 10.06 -12.08
CA GLY A 487 24.03 8.92 -13.01
C GLY A 487 22.71 8.17 -13.12
N VAL A 488 21.62 8.66 -12.52
CA VAL A 488 20.26 8.13 -12.67
C VAL A 488 19.41 9.05 -13.54
N THR A 489 18.67 8.48 -14.49
CA THR A 489 17.72 9.20 -15.36
C THR A 489 16.35 8.54 -15.33
N ALA A 490 15.30 9.31 -15.64
CA ALA A 490 13.95 8.81 -15.82
C ALA A 490 13.44 9.15 -17.24
N THR A 491 12.77 8.21 -17.91
CA THR A 491 12.29 8.36 -19.30
C THR A 491 11.02 7.53 -19.51
N GLY A 492 10.19 7.82 -20.52
CA GLY A 492 8.90 7.12 -20.73
C GLY A 492 7.72 7.92 -20.17
N LEU A 493 7.65 9.19 -20.58
CA LEU A 493 7.17 10.27 -19.73
C LEU A 493 5.70 10.63 -19.94
N THR A 494 4.82 9.83 -20.56
CA THR A 494 3.47 10.32 -20.85
C THR A 494 2.38 9.26 -20.65
N ILE A 495 1.37 9.61 -19.85
CA ILE A 495 0.07 8.93 -19.87
C ILE A 495 -0.75 9.60 -20.96
N ALA A 496 -0.99 8.87 -22.06
CA ALA A 496 -1.73 9.40 -23.19
C ALA A 496 -3.17 9.81 -22.81
N ALA A 497 -3.78 10.68 -23.63
CA ALA A 497 -5.17 11.09 -23.47
C ALA A 497 -6.12 9.88 -23.31
N GLY A 498 -7.02 9.97 -22.34
CA GLY A 498 -7.95 8.91 -21.95
C GLY A 498 -7.36 7.62 -21.37
N GLN A 499 -6.03 7.49 -21.31
CA GLN A 499 -5.39 6.37 -20.63
C GLN A 499 -5.34 6.59 -19.12
N THR A 500 -5.43 5.50 -18.36
CA THR A 500 -5.43 5.48 -16.90
C THR A 500 -4.09 5.02 -16.30
N ARG A 501 -3.11 4.74 -17.16
CA ARG A 501 -1.84 4.10 -16.79
C ARG A 501 -0.71 4.49 -17.75
N GLY A 502 0.50 4.64 -17.21
CA GLY A 502 1.75 4.77 -17.96
C GLY A 502 2.92 4.02 -17.32
N ILE A 503 3.99 3.82 -18.08
CA ILE A 503 5.23 3.18 -17.61
C ILE A 503 6.38 4.19 -17.67
N MET A 504 6.97 4.48 -16.53
CA MET A 504 8.19 5.26 -16.39
C MET A 504 9.40 4.35 -16.24
N LEU A 505 10.51 4.64 -16.90
CA LEU A 505 11.74 3.88 -16.87
C LEU A 505 12.81 4.66 -16.11
N VAL A 506 13.25 4.15 -14.97
CA VAL A 506 14.35 4.74 -14.20
C VAL A 506 15.63 3.95 -14.45
N SER A 507 16.62 4.60 -15.03
CA SER A 507 17.86 3.96 -15.51
C SER A 507 19.06 4.43 -14.70
N ALA A 508 19.90 3.52 -14.23
CA ALA A 508 21.21 3.85 -13.68
C ALA A 508 22.29 3.62 -14.74
N ALA A 509 23.16 4.59 -14.96
CA ALA A 509 24.38 4.41 -15.75
C ALA A 509 25.23 3.26 -15.17
N ALA A 510 26.00 2.57 -16.02
CA ALA A 510 26.83 1.43 -15.58
C ALA A 510 27.84 1.82 -14.47
N ASN A 511 28.30 3.07 -14.51
CA ASN A 511 29.23 3.68 -13.57
C ASN A 511 28.54 4.69 -12.63
N ALA A 512 27.22 4.66 -12.50
CA ALA A 512 26.53 5.54 -11.56
C ALA A 512 27.10 5.34 -10.13
N PRO A 513 27.48 6.41 -9.43
CA PRO A 513 28.04 6.29 -8.08
C PRO A 513 26.99 5.78 -7.10
N ARG A 514 27.44 5.15 -6.00
CA ARG A 514 26.57 4.84 -4.86
C ARG A 514 25.95 6.15 -4.37
N GLY A 515 24.63 6.17 -4.23
CA GLY A 515 23.92 7.36 -3.81
C GLY A 515 22.48 7.07 -3.42
N LEU A 516 21.87 8.03 -2.73
CA LEU A 516 20.47 8.03 -2.35
C LEU A 516 19.96 9.46 -2.48
N GLN A 517 18.79 9.61 -3.08
CA GLN A 517 18.02 10.84 -3.02
C GLN A 517 16.57 10.53 -2.66
N LEU A 518 15.94 11.46 -1.95
CA LEU A 518 14.49 11.51 -1.81
C LEU A 518 13.97 12.31 -3.01
N ALA A 519 13.59 11.58 -4.05
CA ALA A 519 13.12 12.14 -5.31
C ALA A 519 11.63 12.47 -5.22
N ASP A 520 11.19 13.39 -6.09
CA ASP A 520 9.78 13.78 -6.21
C ASP A 520 9.32 13.51 -7.64
N LEU A 521 8.15 12.89 -7.78
CA LEU A 521 7.56 12.55 -9.08
C LEU A 521 6.31 13.39 -9.29
N PHE A 522 6.16 13.92 -10.49
CA PHE A 522 5.06 14.80 -10.85
C PHE A 522 4.41 14.37 -12.16
N GLY A 523 3.17 14.81 -12.35
CA GLY A 523 2.52 14.88 -13.65
C GLY A 523 2.16 16.32 -14.00
N ARG A 524 2.40 16.70 -15.26
CA ARG A 524 2.04 17.98 -15.86
C ARG A 524 1.02 17.75 -16.97
N ALA A 525 -0.04 18.53 -16.98
CA ALA A 525 -0.99 18.57 -18.09
C ALA A 525 -1.47 20.00 -18.36
N THR A 526 -1.92 20.26 -19.58
CA THR A 526 -2.59 21.52 -19.89
C THR A 526 -4.09 21.37 -19.65
N ILE A 527 -4.64 22.17 -18.75
CA ILE A 527 -6.06 22.21 -18.38
C ILE A 527 -6.55 23.65 -18.59
N ASP A 528 -7.59 23.81 -19.41
CA ASP A 528 -8.15 25.13 -19.76
C ASP A 528 -7.09 26.16 -20.24
N GLY A 529 -6.08 25.66 -20.95
CA GLY A 529 -4.97 26.46 -21.48
C GLY A 529 -3.87 26.82 -20.46
N GLN A 530 -3.94 26.28 -19.23
CA GLN A 530 -2.94 26.48 -18.19
C GLN A 530 -2.19 25.19 -17.87
N ASP A 531 -0.90 25.28 -17.58
CA ASP A 531 -0.11 24.14 -17.13
C ASP A 531 -0.40 23.85 -15.65
N VAL A 532 -0.93 22.66 -15.39
CA VAL A 532 -1.26 22.13 -14.07
C VAL A 532 -0.27 21.03 -13.72
N VAL A 533 0.38 21.15 -12.57
CA VAL A 533 1.30 20.14 -12.03
C VAL A 533 0.71 19.52 -10.77
N ARG A 534 0.76 18.19 -10.69
CA ARG A 534 0.31 17.42 -9.52
C ARG A 534 1.40 16.48 -9.04
N PRO A 535 1.63 16.36 -7.72
CA PRO A 535 2.54 15.35 -7.20
C PRO A 535 1.97 13.95 -7.47
N CYS A 536 2.87 12.99 -7.66
CA CYS A 536 2.54 11.58 -7.70
C CYS A 536 2.80 10.97 -6.33
N HIS A 537 1.77 10.41 -5.72
CA HIS A 537 1.91 9.59 -4.52
C HIS A 537 2.69 8.31 -4.85
N TRP A 538 3.28 7.69 -3.82
CA TRP A 538 4.01 6.45 -4.00
C TRP A 538 3.48 5.37 -3.08
N ALA A 539 3.40 4.15 -3.59
CA ALA A 539 2.92 3.01 -2.85
C ALA A 539 3.98 1.90 -2.73
N SER A 540 3.95 1.20 -1.60
CA SER A 540 4.76 0.00 -1.39
C SER A 540 3.96 -1.07 -0.64
N MET A 541 4.24 -2.35 -0.94
CA MET A 541 3.79 -3.46 -0.11
C MET A 541 4.32 -3.30 1.31
N LYS A 542 3.45 -3.48 2.31
CA LYS A 542 3.85 -3.51 3.74
C LYS A 542 4.77 -4.69 4.02
N TRP A 543 4.44 -5.85 3.44
CA TRP A 543 5.22 -7.09 3.58
C TRP A 543 5.45 -7.77 2.24
N PRO A 544 6.58 -8.46 2.07
CA PRO A 544 6.69 -9.44 1.01
C PRO A 544 5.75 -10.61 1.28
N VAL A 545 4.89 -10.88 0.31
CA VAL A 545 4.03 -12.05 0.25
C VAL A 545 4.66 -13.04 -0.70
N THR A 546 4.94 -14.26 -0.25
CA THR A 546 5.50 -15.30 -1.12
C THR A 546 4.42 -16.07 -1.89
N ASN A 547 3.18 -16.03 -1.41
CA ASN A 547 2.05 -16.69 -2.06
C ASN A 547 0.74 -15.98 -1.73
N ALA A 548 0.26 -15.18 -2.69
CA ALA A 548 -0.98 -14.42 -2.61
C ALA A 548 -2.25 -15.26 -2.42
N LYS A 549 -2.20 -16.60 -2.61
CA LYS A 549 -3.31 -17.49 -2.23
C LYS A 549 -3.45 -17.70 -0.72
N SER A 550 -2.35 -17.58 0.02
CA SER A 550 -2.29 -17.88 1.44
C SER A 550 -2.28 -16.62 2.30
N GLU A 551 -1.77 -15.52 1.75
CA GLU A 551 -1.68 -14.22 2.41
C GLU A 551 -2.04 -13.14 1.40
N ILE A 552 -3.03 -12.31 1.70
CA ILE A 552 -3.46 -11.24 0.80
C ILE A 552 -2.40 -10.13 0.82
N PRO A 553 -1.86 -9.71 -0.33
CA PRO A 553 -0.97 -8.55 -0.41
C PRO A 553 -1.66 -7.29 0.11
N ASP A 554 -0.98 -6.55 0.97
CA ASP A 554 -1.48 -5.33 1.59
C ASP A 554 -0.49 -4.18 1.36
N PRO A 555 -0.70 -3.36 0.32
CA PRO A 555 0.09 -2.17 0.07
C PRO A 555 -0.47 -0.92 0.77
N ARG A 556 0.38 0.08 0.94
CA ARG A 556 0.02 1.39 1.46
C ARG A 556 0.75 2.51 0.73
N LEU A 557 0.29 3.73 0.93
CA LEU A 557 1.07 4.92 0.60
C LEU A 557 2.29 5.04 1.53
N VAL A 558 3.36 5.59 0.99
CA VAL A 558 4.59 5.97 1.70
C VAL A 558 4.84 7.46 1.49
N ASP A 559 5.59 8.07 2.41
CA ASP A 559 5.71 9.53 2.51
C ASP A 559 6.56 10.12 1.36
N ARG A 560 7.73 9.53 1.09
CA ARG A 560 8.67 9.99 0.04
C ARG A 560 9.15 8.85 -0.86
N ILE A 561 9.70 9.21 -2.02
CA ILE A 561 10.21 8.27 -3.04
C ILE A 561 11.75 8.19 -2.95
N PRO A 562 12.33 7.25 -2.19
CA PRO A 562 13.77 7.09 -2.19
C PRO A 562 14.21 6.39 -3.47
N VAL A 563 15.14 7.03 -4.18
CA VAL A 563 15.86 6.45 -5.32
C VAL A 563 17.30 6.29 -4.92
N SER A 564 17.81 5.07 -5.00
CA SER A 564 19.20 4.77 -4.66
C SER A 564 19.89 3.99 -5.76
N VAL A 565 21.20 4.19 -5.85
CA VAL A 565 22.12 3.33 -6.58
C VAL A 565 22.94 2.59 -5.53
N GLY A 566 22.88 1.25 -5.57
CA GLY A 566 23.75 0.40 -4.77
C GLY A 566 25.22 0.60 -5.14
N GLY A 567 26.13 0.20 -4.26
CA GLY A 567 27.57 0.42 -4.47
C GLY A 567 28.38 -0.84 -4.75
N ILE A 568 27.76 -2.01 -4.60
CA ILE A 568 28.49 -3.28 -4.49
C ILE A 568 28.29 -4.22 -5.67
N GLU A 569 27.28 -3.97 -6.52
CA GLU A 569 26.91 -4.85 -7.64
C GLU A 569 26.44 -4.04 -8.86
N GLN A 570 26.77 -4.53 -10.06
CA GLN A 570 26.21 -4.07 -11.34
C GLN A 570 25.09 -5.01 -11.81
N ALA A 571 24.27 -4.53 -12.76
CA ALA A 571 23.27 -5.36 -13.40
C ALA A 571 23.91 -6.51 -14.18
N GLY A 572 23.39 -7.73 -14.00
CA GLY A 572 23.90 -8.93 -14.70
C GLY A 572 23.75 -8.87 -16.23
N LEU A 573 22.84 -8.04 -16.73
CA LEU A 573 22.68 -7.76 -18.15
C LEU A 573 22.14 -6.33 -18.33
N SER A 574 22.73 -5.60 -19.26
CA SER A 574 22.18 -4.35 -19.81
C SER A 574 21.84 -4.57 -21.28
N ILE A 575 20.69 -4.07 -21.74
CA ILE A 575 20.24 -4.14 -23.14
C ILE A 575 20.09 -2.70 -23.63
N GLU A 576 20.68 -2.37 -24.77
CA GLU A 576 20.62 -1.03 -25.36
C GLU A 576 20.52 -1.11 -26.88
N ALA A 577 20.00 -0.06 -27.52
CA ALA A 577 20.13 0.05 -28.97
C ALA A 577 21.62 0.18 -29.34
N ALA A 578 22.02 -0.36 -30.48
CA ALA A 578 23.42 -0.29 -30.94
C ALA A 578 23.89 1.15 -31.20
N GLU A 579 22.95 2.06 -31.50
CA GLU A 579 23.18 3.50 -31.66
C GLU A 579 22.19 4.28 -30.79
N ASP A 580 22.69 5.32 -30.10
CA ASP A 580 21.89 6.26 -29.33
C ASP A 580 21.42 7.41 -30.23
N LYS A 581 20.29 7.21 -30.90
CA LYS A 581 19.66 8.17 -31.81
C LYS A 581 18.14 8.05 -31.79
N VAL A 582 17.47 9.08 -32.32
CA VAL A 582 16.04 8.98 -32.64
C VAL A 582 15.87 8.16 -33.92
N TRP A 583 15.24 7.00 -33.80
CA TRP A 583 14.98 6.11 -34.93
C TRP A 583 13.79 6.63 -35.73
N GLN A 584 13.98 6.87 -37.03
CA GLN A 584 12.92 7.39 -37.90
C GLN A 584 12.33 6.29 -38.79
N VAL A 585 11.02 6.35 -39.00
CA VAL A 585 10.28 5.37 -39.81
C VAL A 585 8.94 5.97 -40.28
N GLN A 586 8.50 5.62 -41.49
CA GLN A 586 7.19 6.04 -42.00
C GLN A 586 6.05 5.28 -41.31
N ALA A 587 4.92 5.96 -41.08
CA ALA A 587 3.69 5.33 -40.61
C ALA A 587 3.30 4.16 -41.54
N GLY A 588 2.98 3.00 -40.94
CA GLY A 588 2.74 1.76 -41.69
C GLY A 588 4.00 0.99 -42.13
N GLY A 589 5.20 1.54 -41.90
CA GLY A 589 6.47 0.88 -42.21
C GLY A 589 6.90 -0.18 -41.20
N LYS A 590 8.05 -0.79 -41.46
CA LYS A 590 8.77 -1.65 -40.50
C LYS A 590 10.05 -0.98 -40.06
N LEU A 591 10.32 -1.01 -38.77
CA LEU A 591 11.57 -0.50 -38.18
C LEU A 591 12.32 -1.66 -37.53
N THR A 592 13.55 -1.91 -37.98
CA THR A 592 14.47 -2.86 -37.35
C THR A 592 15.48 -2.08 -36.50
N ILE A 593 15.55 -2.41 -35.21
CA ILE A 593 16.44 -1.77 -34.23
C ILE A 593 17.49 -2.81 -33.82
N PRO A 594 18.77 -2.62 -34.20
CA PRO A 594 19.86 -3.43 -33.67
C PRO A 594 20.05 -3.18 -32.18
N LEU A 595 20.18 -4.26 -31.42
CA LEU A 595 20.38 -4.27 -29.97
C LEU A 595 21.77 -4.78 -29.63
N ARG A 596 22.38 -4.15 -28.63
CA ARG A 596 23.63 -4.55 -27.99
C ARG A 596 23.33 -5.05 -26.57
N LEU A 597 23.94 -6.17 -26.20
CA LEU A 597 23.83 -6.78 -24.88
C LEU A 597 25.17 -6.69 -24.15
N ILE A 598 25.17 -6.14 -22.94
CA ILE A 598 26.35 -6.09 -22.06
C ILE A 598 26.13 -7.08 -20.92
N ARG A 599 26.75 -8.26 -21.03
CA ARG A 599 26.58 -9.37 -20.09
C ARG A 599 27.65 -9.35 -19.01
N ARG A 600 27.21 -9.41 -17.75
CA ARG A 600 28.07 -9.48 -16.55
C ARG A 600 27.72 -10.66 -15.64
N GLY A 601 26.56 -11.29 -15.85
CA GLY A 601 26.11 -12.46 -15.13
C GLY A 601 25.84 -13.64 -16.05
N ASP A 602 25.75 -14.82 -15.45
CA ASP A 602 25.43 -16.06 -16.15
C ASP A 602 23.92 -16.31 -16.17
N PHE A 603 23.47 -17.04 -17.19
CA PHE A 603 22.06 -17.38 -17.40
C PHE A 603 21.88 -18.88 -17.56
N SER A 604 20.79 -19.41 -17.02
CA SER A 604 20.46 -20.83 -17.15
C SER A 604 19.73 -21.15 -18.46
N GLY A 605 19.10 -20.15 -19.10
CA GLY A 605 18.48 -20.25 -20.41
C GLY A 605 19.35 -19.67 -21.54
N LYS A 606 19.11 -20.12 -22.78
CA LYS A 606 19.81 -19.61 -23.99
C LYS A 606 19.17 -18.36 -24.60
N SER A 607 17.93 -18.07 -24.26
CA SER A 607 17.17 -16.91 -24.73
C SER A 607 16.16 -16.45 -23.68
N MET A 608 15.65 -15.24 -23.85
CA MET A 608 14.47 -14.73 -23.15
C MET A 608 13.52 -14.05 -24.12
N ALA A 609 12.23 -14.21 -23.91
CA ALA A 609 11.22 -13.57 -24.74
C ALA A 609 10.94 -12.15 -24.21
N LEU A 610 10.93 -11.16 -25.11
CA LEU A 610 10.72 -9.76 -24.79
C LEU A 610 9.41 -9.24 -25.35
N ASP A 611 8.64 -8.56 -24.50
CA ASP A 611 7.51 -7.70 -24.88
C ASP A 611 7.99 -6.24 -24.98
N THR A 612 7.09 -5.33 -25.37
CA THR A 612 7.40 -3.92 -25.60
C THR A 612 6.56 -3.02 -24.70
N PHE A 613 7.22 -2.13 -23.95
CA PHE A 613 6.61 -0.95 -23.34
C PHE A 613 6.56 0.19 -24.34
N GLY A 614 5.53 1.04 -24.23
CA GLY A 614 5.39 2.28 -24.99
C GLY A 614 3.96 2.45 -25.50
N ALA A 615 3.40 3.65 -25.37
CA ALA A 615 2.02 3.93 -25.75
C ALA A 615 1.75 3.60 -27.22
N GLY A 616 0.87 2.63 -27.48
CA GLY A 616 0.56 2.14 -28.82
C GLY A 616 1.52 1.06 -29.35
N PHE A 617 2.48 0.62 -28.55
CA PHE A 617 3.45 -0.42 -28.88
C PHE A 617 3.30 -1.70 -28.04
N GLU A 618 2.36 -1.73 -27.09
CA GLU A 618 2.15 -2.84 -26.15
C GLU A 618 1.74 -4.15 -26.85
N HIS A 619 1.22 -4.05 -28.07
CA HIS A 619 0.84 -5.19 -28.91
C HIS A 619 1.89 -5.51 -30.00
N ASN A 620 3.13 -5.02 -29.84
CA ASN A 620 4.23 -5.43 -30.69
C ASN A 620 4.48 -6.95 -30.57
N THR A 621 5.08 -7.55 -31.61
CA THR A 621 5.29 -9.00 -31.61
C THR A 621 6.35 -9.30 -30.59
N ARG A 622 6.01 -10.15 -29.62
CA ARG A 622 7.02 -10.73 -28.74
C ARG A 622 8.12 -11.39 -29.57
N PHE A 623 9.38 -11.15 -29.21
CA PHE A 623 10.54 -11.70 -29.91
C PHE A 623 11.54 -12.30 -28.93
N ASP A 624 12.36 -13.23 -29.41
CA ASP A 624 13.37 -13.90 -28.59
C ASP A 624 14.71 -13.15 -28.64
N LEU A 625 15.20 -12.73 -27.48
CA LEU A 625 16.54 -12.19 -27.30
C LEU A 625 17.51 -13.33 -26.95
N SER A 626 18.58 -13.50 -27.72
CA SER A 626 19.63 -14.48 -27.42
C SER A 626 20.42 -14.08 -26.17
N LEU A 627 20.58 -15.02 -25.23
CA LEU A 627 21.43 -14.89 -24.05
C LEU A 627 22.84 -15.47 -24.27
N THR A 628 23.18 -15.86 -25.50
CA THR A 628 24.50 -16.40 -25.86
C THR A 628 25.22 -15.58 -26.93
N GLN A 629 24.63 -14.46 -27.35
CA GLN A 629 25.20 -13.51 -28.31
C GLN A 629 25.19 -12.11 -27.67
N ASP A 630 26.06 -11.23 -28.17
CA ASP A 630 26.18 -9.85 -27.70
C ASP A 630 25.34 -8.87 -28.54
N GLN A 631 24.69 -9.37 -29.59
CA GLN A 631 23.86 -8.61 -30.51
C GLN A 631 22.53 -9.31 -30.78
N SER A 632 21.50 -8.52 -31.04
CA SER A 632 20.16 -8.99 -31.46
C SER A 632 19.47 -7.89 -32.26
N GLU A 633 18.26 -8.13 -32.73
CA GLU A 633 17.45 -7.14 -33.44
C GLU A 633 16.00 -7.22 -32.96
N ALA A 634 15.36 -6.07 -32.80
CA ALA A 634 13.93 -5.95 -32.58
C ALA A 634 13.26 -5.39 -33.84
N VAL A 635 12.14 -5.96 -34.25
CA VAL A 635 11.36 -5.49 -35.40
C VAL A 635 10.02 -4.94 -34.91
N LEU A 636 9.73 -3.70 -35.29
CA LEU A 636 8.45 -3.04 -35.04
C LEU A 636 7.66 -2.95 -36.35
N ASP A 637 6.43 -3.47 -36.36
CA ASP A 637 5.52 -3.43 -37.50
C ASP A 637 4.44 -2.37 -37.25
N LEU A 638 4.67 -1.15 -37.75
CA LEU A 638 3.79 0.00 -37.49
C LEU A 638 2.46 -0.11 -38.24
N ALA A 639 2.40 -0.86 -39.34
CA ALA A 639 1.13 -1.16 -40.00
C ALA A 639 0.23 -1.99 -39.08
N ARG A 640 0.80 -3.00 -38.41
CA ARG A 640 0.03 -3.81 -37.46
C ARG A 640 -0.32 -3.04 -36.18
N LEU A 641 0.62 -2.24 -35.68
CA LEU A 641 0.41 -1.41 -34.48
C LEU A 641 -0.55 -0.23 -34.73
N LYS A 642 -0.75 0.16 -35.99
CA LYS A 642 -1.53 1.34 -36.39
C LYS A 642 -1.03 2.62 -35.72
N THR A 643 0.28 2.73 -35.58
CA THR A 643 0.93 3.84 -34.89
C THR A 643 0.79 5.13 -35.72
N PRO A 644 0.15 6.19 -35.19
CA PRO A 644 0.07 7.46 -35.88
C PRO A 644 1.44 8.16 -35.96
N PRO A 645 1.59 9.19 -36.82
CA PRO A 645 2.78 10.03 -36.80
C PRO A 645 2.97 10.70 -35.44
N GLY A 646 4.20 10.78 -34.95
CA GLY A 646 4.49 11.31 -33.63
C GLY A 646 5.84 10.87 -33.07
N ASN A 647 6.12 11.31 -31.85
CA ASN A 647 7.30 10.91 -31.07
C ASN A 647 6.89 9.85 -30.04
N TYR A 648 7.72 8.81 -29.92
CA TYR A 648 7.46 7.69 -29.04
C TYR A 648 8.73 7.31 -28.29
N THR A 649 8.55 6.89 -27.05
CA THR A 649 9.58 6.22 -26.26
C THR A 649 9.12 4.80 -26.01
N ILE A 650 9.97 3.83 -26.34
CA ILE A 650 9.73 2.42 -26.05
C ILE A 650 10.85 1.81 -25.21
N ALA A 651 10.58 0.65 -24.63
CA ALA A 651 11.62 -0.25 -24.11
C ALA A 651 11.17 -1.70 -24.24
N PHE A 652 12.12 -2.61 -24.29
CA PHE A 652 11.85 -4.04 -24.34
C PHE A 652 12.04 -4.66 -22.96
N TYR A 653 11.16 -5.59 -22.57
CA TYR A 653 11.22 -6.19 -21.25
C TYR A 653 10.85 -7.68 -21.26
N GLY A 654 11.44 -8.45 -20.35
CA GLY A 654 11.13 -9.87 -20.19
C GLY A 654 11.82 -10.49 -18.99
N GLY A 655 11.37 -11.70 -18.63
CA GLY A 655 11.93 -12.48 -17.52
C GLY A 655 13.02 -13.44 -17.99
N ALA A 656 14.12 -13.53 -17.25
CA ALA A 656 15.15 -14.55 -17.48
C ALA A 656 15.61 -15.20 -16.17
N VAL A 657 16.06 -16.47 -16.28
CA VAL A 657 16.68 -17.17 -15.15
C VAL A 657 18.18 -16.88 -15.16
N ALA A 658 18.63 -16.10 -14.18
CA ALA A 658 20.03 -15.76 -13.97
C ALA A 658 20.63 -16.56 -12.82
N LYS A 659 21.92 -16.85 -12.91
CA LYS A 659 22.69 -17.41 -11.80
C LYS A 659 23.23 -16.27 -10.97
N TYR A 660 22.87 -16.25 -9.70
CA TYR A 660 23.30 -15.23 -8.75
C TYR A 660 24.01 -15.87 -7.56
N ALA A 661 25.16 -15.30 -7.21
CA ALA A 661 25.92 -15.62 -6.01
C ALA A 661 26.25 -14.30 -5.30
N ARG A 662 26.22 -14.32 -3.97
CA ARG A 662 26.65 -13.21 -3.15
C ARG A 662 28.00 -13.53 -2.53
N GLY A 663 29.02 -12.70 -2.78
CA GLY A 663 30.39 -13.00 -2.35
C GLY A 663 30.83 -14.38 -2.84
N ASP A 664 31.34 -15.21 -1.94
CA ASP A 664 31.83 -16.57 -2.25
C ASP A 664 30.75 -17.67 -2.15
N GLU A 665 29.47 -17.30 -2.04
CA GLU A 665 28.38 -18.29 -2.00
C GLU A 665 28.24 -19.07 -3.32
N LYS A 666 27.69 -20.29 -3.24
CA LYS A 666 27.36 -21.06 -4.44
C LYS A 666 26.26 -20.33 -5.25
N PRO A 667 26.42 -20.17 -6.58
CA PRO A 667 25.40 -19.57 -7.42
C PRO A 667 24.08 -20.34 -7.36
N LYS A 668 22.98 -19.59 -7.35
CA LYS A 668 21.61 -20.12 -7.36
C LYS A 668 20.82 -19.47 -8.49
N ASP A 669 19.85 -20.20 -9.02
CA ASP A 669 18.93 -19.67 -10.01
C ASP A 669 17.94 -18.68 -9.37
N ILE A 670 17.90 -17.47 -9.91
CA ILE A 670 16.89 -16.45 -9.64
C ILE A 670 16.21 -16.07 -10.95
N VAL A 671 15.03 -15.45 -10.86
CA VAL A 671 14.32 -14.92 -12.02
C VAL A 671 14.21 -13.43 -11.84
N ASP A 672 14.64 -12.69 -12.84
CA ASP A 672 14.51 -11.24 -12.78
C ASP A 672 13.93 -10.68 -14.07
N ILE A 673 13.43 -9.46 -13.96
CA ILE A 673 12.95 -8.67 -15.07
C ILE A 673 14.15 -7.91 -15.63
N TYR A 674 14.43 -8.11 -16.91
CA TYR A 674 15.39 -7.32 -17.64
C TYR A 674 14.65 -6.35 -18.54
N VAL A 675 15.05 -5.08 -18.50
CA VAL A 675 14.47 -4.02 -19.31
C VAL A 675 15.59 -3.35 -20.08
N SER A 676 15.36 -3.07 -21.36
CA SER A 676 16.28 -2.29 -22.17
C SER A 676 16.32 -0.85 -21.73
N LYS A 677 17.41 -0.16 -22.06
CA LYS A 677 17.40 1.31 -22.06
C LYS A 677 16.25 1.85 -22.93
N PRO A 678 15.71 3.03 -22.59
CA PRO A 678 14.71 3.70 -23.41
C PRO A 678 15.21 3.91 -24.84
N ILE A 679 14.32 3.77 -25.82
CA ILE A 679 14.60 3.99 -27.24
C ILE A 679 13.59 4.99 -27.80
N SER A 680 14.12 6.06 -28.40
CA SER A 680 13.31 7.13 -29.00
C SER A 680 13.01 6.83 -30.48
N ILE A 681 11.75 6.96 -30.87
CA ILE A 681 11.26 6.71 -32.23
C ILE A 681 10.47 7.93 -32.70
N HIS A 682 10.70 8.35 -33.94
CA HIS A 682 9.90 9.35 -34.62
C HIS A 682 9.20 8.72 -35.84
N VAL A 683 7.86 8.66 -35.78
CA VAL A 683 7.03 8.16 -36.87
C VAL A 683 6.63 9.33 -37.75
N VAL A 684 7.08 9.32 -39.01
CA VAL A 684 6.72 10.36 -39.99
C VAL A 684 5.46 9.96 -40.77
N PRO A 685 4.67 10.91 -41.30
CA PRO A 685 3.51 10.61 -42.14
C PRO A 685 3.88 9.72 -43.33
N ALA A 686 2.97 8.82 -43.73
CA ALA A 686 3.12 8.10 -44.98
C ALA A 686 3.11 9.10 -46.14
N GLU A 687 3.98 8.92 -47.14
CA GLU A 687 3.94 9.76 -48.34
C GLU A 687 2.57 9.64 -49.00
N ALA A 688 1.92 10.77 -49.26
CA ALA A 688 0.66 10.80 -49.99
C ALA A 688 0.88 10.15 -51.36
N THR A 689 0.21 9.02 -51.60
CA THR A 689 0.24 8.35 -52.90
C THR A 689 -0.36 9.33 -53.91
N LYS A 690 0.49 9.90 -54.77
CA LYS A 690 0.09 10.83 -55.83
C LYS A 690 -0.76 10.16 -56.89
#